data_AF-A0A6A6ADM3-F1
#
_entry.id   AF-A0A6A6ADM3-F1
#
_cell.length_a   1.000
_cell.length_b   1.000
_cell.length_c   1.000
_cell.angle_alpha   90.00
_cell.angle_beta   90.00
_cell.angle_gamma   90.00
#
_symmetry.space_group_name_H-M   'P 1'
#
loop_
_entity.id
_entity.type
_entity.pdbx_description
1 polymer ?
#
loop_
_entity_poly.entity_id
_entity_poly.type
_entity_poly.pdbx_seq_one_letter_code
_entity_poly.pdbx_strand_id
1 'polypeptide(L)'
;MNSEFAWWEFSQHQYDPNPNPTPNPNSSTHSHSHSYPNQSPKWGVRYPEAPHAPPPFTFPEQPVVRLAEGFGHLQLIKVPKTRTSPVVTRTRITRHGSQPTPIRPSSSGGEISMASHRSLAPPRRSESYSHPTPLEEFRTARRWPPHGYRPNDALNQHEADDLICAGALTFRGICDTIPNAPAGYDRFYAVMESEHQSRTDRAPFQQHAYRDMSLNVRGAADGQFPWGSLEQPCMAYAFGKSAGTTTLNYWAGKSGSSSPPTQFAADAKPRKIRLLQILDRLQTLESGLNEDDPEDVYQYLYGTLIEKPERFEDDPGFDMEQQIADLIAVLTNSRWIDFSVPKNQVVAKFFDSPDQHKKQEFFHQLLLSVELYLRIHSRELEGKARKNLVKQLPSIISWDLAIAQRWLDNMMITKSRTSSTQSTFSFELMSKKRQKEALRLFAATLKWPNMDEVEYVLEERDMEEKAVEDRSADAMSWFSGIILPGRTLPWLIMNSLIDCDRDTKEALNHLTHMQPSSGFQYRANTYWSSQCIVGKVLGAARGVKQIAGWIGPCIYTPDLKRTECVKVKQLESVDPKLTPRDVEFLGERSHPLGPTETSYPIDDYEVPLPDTKNVTDLIRIEKLNFKPAKDQPSSTRKVSGSPLVFDASIFFAFGGDTWPMKLRYDVDFINAFPCHQGPHVLFYDFTYKAIKIGQGLVDLHDWARQSGRHSRPSSTRSSPKKNALALPNEHTRTAHEQVTNVLAIEALGVSDNEVFARAWCAHHGLSAIVANIKETCMACAIREAYAACVAVVILTEGGKERESDEGIPDIPEYM
;
A
#
# COMPACT_ATOMS: atom_id res chain seq x y z
N MET A 1 -26.70 33.50 3.41
CA MET A 1 -27.50 33.64 2.18
C MET A 1 -26.94 34.82 1.42
N ASN A 2 -26.67 34.61 0.13
CA ASN A 2 -25.94 35.49 -0.80
C ASN A 2 -24.42 35.43 -0.68
N SER A 3 -23.81 34.53 -1.46
CA SER A 3 -22.51 34.77 -2.10
C SER A 3 -22.76 34.72 -3.61
N GLU A 4 -22.77 35.90 -4.24
CA GLU A 4 -22.98 36.09 -5.66
C GLU A 4 -21.80 35.50 -6.46
N PHE A 5 -22.09 34.59 -7.38
CA PHE A 5 -21.17 34.19 -8.43
C PHE A 5 -21.44 35.04 -9.68
N ALA A 6 -20.48 35.89 -10.05
CA ALA A 6 -20.47 36.53 -11.36
C ALA A 6 -19.82 35.58 -12.38
N TRP A 7 -20.50 35.29 -13.50
CA TRP A 7 -20.15 35.80 -14.84
C TRP A 7 -21.08 35.28 -15.97
N TRP A 8 -21.71 36.25 -16.63
CA TRP A 8 -22.18 36.48 -18.02
C TRP A 8 -23.08 35.54 -18.84
N GLU A 9 -24.10 36.20 -19.41
CA GLU A 9 -25.21 35.75 -20.27
C GLU A 9 -24.79 35.38 -21.72
N PHE A 10 -25.47 34.37 -22.28
CA PHE A 10 -25.44 34.04 -23.71
C PHE A 10 -26.64 34.66 -24.45
N SER A 11 -26.37 35.40 -25.53
CA SER A 11 -27.34 35.71 -26.59
C SER A 11 -27.05 34.83 -27.81
N GLN A 12 -28.08 34.15 -28.33
CA GLN A 12 -28.02 33.30 -29.52
C GLN A 12 -28.36 34.11 -30.77
N HIS A 13 -27.58 33.95 -31.85
CA HIS A 13 -28.07 34.16 -33.21
C HIS A 13 -27.89 32.91 -34.07
N GLN A 14 -29.02 32.47 -34.62
CA GLN A 14 -29.18 31.43 -35.64
C GLN A 14 -28.54 31.84 -36.97
N TYR A 15 -27.98 30.86 -37.70
CA TYR A 15 -28.19 30.73 -39.15
C TYR A 15 -27.99 29.25 -39.54
N ASP A 16 -28.90 28.76 -40.36
CA ASP A 16 -29.03 27.39 -40.89
C ASP A 16 -29.09 27.50 -42.45
N PRO A 17 -29.17 26.43 -43.27
CA PRO A 17 -28.03 25.70 -43.83
C PRO A 17 -28.12 25.51 -45.38
N ASN A 18 -27.45 24.45 -45.90
CA ASN A 18 -27.60 23.70 -47.19
C ASN A 18 -26.60 23.98 -48.34
N PRO A 19 -26.42 23.07 -49.34
CA PRO A 19 -26.38 21.58 -49.33
C PRO A 19 -25.19 20.96 -50.14
N ASN A 20 -25.06 19.63 -50.07
CA ASN A 20 -24.22 18.75 -50.92
C ASN A 20 -24.48 18.88 -52.44
N PRO A 21 -23.59 18.30 -53.27
CA PRO A 21 -24.04 17.12 -54.05
C PRO A 21 -23.00 15.99 -54.20
N THR A 22 -23.52 14.78 -54.41
CA THR A 22 -22.90 13.48 -54.71
C THR A 22 -22.73 13.26 -56.24
N PRO A 23 -22.62 12.02 -56.79
CA PRO A 23 -21.44 11.14 -56.95
C PRO A 23 -21.22 10.71 -58.43
N ASN A 24 -20.20 9.89 -58.78
CA ASN A 24 -20.25 8.93 -59.91
C ASN A 24 -19.02 7.98 -60.04
N PRO A 25 -19.04 6.89 -60.87
CA PRO A 25 -18.80 5.51 -60.41
C PRO A 25 -17.80 4.70 -61.29
N ASN A 26 -17.84 3.35 -61.14
CA ASN A 26 -17.24 2.24 -61.94
C ASN A 26 -15.90 1.68 -61.40
N SER A 27 -15.60 0.37 -61.38
CA SER A 27 -16.33 -0.88 -61.70
C SER A 27 -15.47 -2.11 -61.32
N SER A 28 -16.09 -3.14 -60.74
CA SER A 28 -15.89 -4.61 -60.87
C SER A 28 -14.48 -5.26 -60.83
N THR A 29 -14.30 -6.29 -59.98
CA THR A 29 -14.34 -7.73 -60.37
C THR A 29 -14.19 -8.70 -59.16
N HIS A 30 -14.83 -9.87 -59.29
CA HIS A 30 -15.05 -10.93 -58.29
C HIS A 30 -13.82 -11.80 -57.94
N SER A 31 -13.77 -12.34 -56.71
CA SER A 31 -13.51 -13.78 -56.47
C SER A 31 -13.95 -14.21 -55.06
N HIS A 32 -14.77 -15.27 -55.00
CA HIS A 32 -15.26 -15.91 -53.78
C HIS A 32 -14.19 -16.73 -53.06
N SER A 33 -14.12 -16.62 -51.73
CA SER A 33 -13.60 -17.67 -50.86
C SER A 33 -14.32 -17.63 -49.51
N HIS A 34 -14.99 -18.74 -49.17
CA HIS A 34 -15.60 -18.97 -47.86
C HIS A 34 -14.53 -18.96 -46.77
N SER A 35 -14.66 -18.07 -45.79
CA SER A 35 -13.91 -18.11 -44.54
C SER A 35 -14.83 -17.71 -43.39
N TYR A 36 -15.04 -18.65 -42.47
CA TYR A 36 -15.69 -18.42 -41.17
C TYR A 36 -15.04 -17.23 -40.46
N PRO A 37 -15.80 -16.26 -39.91
CA PRO A 37 -15.19 -15.19 -39.13
C PRO A 37 -14.80 -15.76 -37.76
N ASN A 38 -13.53 -16.14 -37.64
CA ASN A 38 -12.87 -16.28 -36.36
C ASN A 38 -12.73 -14.85 -35.80
N GLN A 39 -13.77 -14.33 -35.15
CA GLN A 39 -13.69 -13.08 -34.39
C GLN A 39 -12.82 -13.35 -33.16
N SER A 40 -11.52 -13.24 -33.32
CA SER A 40 -10.60 -13.07 -32.20
C SER A 40 -11.10 -11.86 -31.38
N PRO A 41 -11.34 -11.99 -30.06
CA PRO A 41 -11.76 -10.87 -29.24
C PRO A 41 -10.76 -9.74 -29.41
N LYS A 42 -11.25 -8.56 -29.84
CA LYS A 42 -10.47 -7.34 -29.94
C LYS A 42 -10.19 -6.85 -28.52
N TRP A 43 -9.26 -7.48 -27.84
CA TRP A 43 -8.59 -6.88 -26.70
C TRP A 43 -8.00 -5.56 -27.19
N GLY A 44 -8.38 -4.44 -26.58
CA GLY A 44 -7.84 -3.15 -26.96
C GLY A 44 -6.32 -3.22 -26.87
N VAL A 45 -5.64 -3.18 -28.02
CA VAL A 45 -4.18 -3.11 -28.07
C VAL A 45 -3.79 -1.77 -27.48
N ARG A 46 -3.28 -1.74 -26.26
CA ARG A 46 -2.50 -0.60 -25.81
C ARG A 46 -1.14 -0.66 -26.51
N TYR A 47 -0.84 0.42 -27.22
CA TYR A 47 0.52 0.87 -27.51
C TYR A 47 1.40 0.79 -26.25
N PRO A 48 2.73 0.61 -26.42
CA PRO A 48 3.58 -0.05 -25.44
C PRO A 48 3.59 0.65 -24.08
N GLU A 49 3.99 -0.14 -23.07
CA GLU A 49 4.59 0.34 -21.82
C GLU A 49 5.22 1.72 -21.98
N ALA A 50 5.04 2.58 -20.98
CA ALA A 50 5.80 3.80 -20.86
C ALA A 50 7.26 3.51 -21.26
N PRO A 51 7.85 4.27 -22.21
CA PRO A 51 9.14 3.90 -22.75
C PRO A 51 10.15 3.79 -21.61
N HIS A 52 10.69 2.59 -21.42
CA HIS A 52 12.06 2.45 -20.99
C HIS A 52 12.87 3.41 -21.85
N ALA A 53 13.50 4.42 -21.22
CA ALA A 53 14.41 5.28 -21.95
C ALA A 53 15.48 4.40 -22.62
N PRO A 54 15.57 4.35 -23.95
CA PRO A 54 16.68 3.68 -24.59
C PRO A 54 17.96 4.47 -24.26
N PRO A 55 19.10 3.81 -24.01
CA PRO A 55 20.37 4.53 -23.89
C PRO A 55 20.70 5.19 -25.24
N PRO A 56 20.97 6.51 -25.30
CA PRO A 56 21.37 7.14 -26.56
C PRO A 56 22.85 6.84 -26.86
N PHE A 57 23.04 6.00 -27.88
CA PHE A 57 24.17 5.86 -28.80
C PHE A 57 25.58 5.53 -28.28
N THR A 58 25.99 4.32 -28.64
CA THR A 58 27.34 3.87 -28.97
C THR A 58 27.92 4.60 -30.20
N PHE A 59 29.15 5.09 -30.09
CA PHE A 59 30.01 5.53 -31.20
C PHE A 59 30.94 4.39 -31.67
N PRO A 60 31.44 4.42 -32.92
CA PRO A 60 32.09 3.28 -33.57
C PRO A 60 33.49 2.99 -33.00
N GLU A 61 33.81 1.70 -32.90
CA GLU A 61 35.16 1.20 -32.62
C GLU A 61 36.12 1.55 -33.76
N GLN A 62 37.26 2.15 -33.42
CA GLN A 62 38.58 1.82 -33.99
C GLN A 62 39.72 2.29 -33.06
N PRO A 63 40.92 1.67 -33.15
CA PRO A 63 41.80 1.45 -32.00
C PRO A 63 42.92 2.49 -31.88
N VAL A 64 43.29 2.86 -30.66
CA VAL A 64 44.57 3.56 -30.40
C VAL A 64 45.30 2.93 -29.22
N VAL A 65 46.30 2.14 -29.58
CA VAL A 65 47.67 2.08 -29.06
C VAL A 65 47.94 2.49 -27.60
N ARG A 66 48.44 1.50 -26.86
CA ARG A 66 49.50 1.50 -25.82
C ARG A 66 49.86 2.85 -25.18
N LEU A 67 49.89 2.86 -23.84
CA LEU A 67 51.11 3.12 -23.09
C LEU A 67 51.01 2.43 -21.71
N ALA A 68 51.98 1.55 -21.49
CA ALA A 68 52.26 0.90 -20.22
C ALA A 68 53.30 1.72 -19.44
N GLU A 69 53.60 1.22 -18.24
CA GLU A 69 54.71 1.59 -17.32
C GLU A 69 54.33 2.61 -16.23
N GLY A 70 54.53 2.34 -14.93
CA GLY A 70 55.20 1.19 -14.33
C GLY A 70 55.27 1.22 -12.80
N PHE A 71 55.56 0.02 -12.27
CA PHE A 71 56.21 -0.29 -10.98
C PHE A 71 55.38 -0.19 -9.68
N GLY A 72 55.46 -1.13 -8.74
CA GLY A 72 56.23 -2.37 -8.60
C GLY A 72 55.90 -2.97 -7.23
N HIS A 73 55.46 -4.23 -7.19
CA HIS A 73 56.20 -5.35 -6.61
C HIS A 73 56.31 -5.36 -5.07
N LEU A 74 55.59 -6.29 -4.44
CA LEU A 74 56.13 -7.18 -3.40
C LEU A 74 55.37 -8.52 -3.50
N GLN A 75 56.05 -9.53 -4.03
CA GLN A 75 55.66 -10.94 -3.96
C GLN A 75 56.15 -11.52 -2.63
N LEU A 76 55.47 -12.55 -2.10
CA LEU A 76 56.10 -13.78 -1.58
C LEU A 76 55.05 -14.90 -1.40
N ILE A 77 55.27 -15.97 -2.18
CA ILE A 77 55.12 -17.41 -1.88
C ILE A 77 53.70 -18.03 -1.72
N LYS A 78 53.37 -18.89 -2.68
CA LYS A 78 52.32 -19.94 -2.66
C LYS A 78 52.98 -21.32 -2.64
N VAL A 79 52.53 -22.24 -1.77
CA VAL A 79 52.26 -23.69 -2.06
C VAL A 79 51.32 -24.27 -0.95
N PRO A 80 50.71 -25.49 -1.03
CA PRO A 80 49.31 -25.68 -1.45
C PRO A 80 48.40 -26.49 -0.47
N LYS A 81 47.08 -26.42 -0.75
CA LYS A 81 45.98 -27.40 -0.55
C LYS A 81 45.93 -28.23 0.76
N THR A 82 44.81 -28.13 1.48
CA THR A 82 43.88 -29.26 1.75
C THR A 82 42.53 -28.79 2.31
N ARG A 83 41.51 -29.61 2.01
CA ARG A 83 40.07 -29.43 2.20
C ARG A 83 39.64 -30.27 3.40
N THR A 84 39.06 -29.67 4.44
CA THR A 84 38.28 -30.40 5.47
C THR A 84 37.34 -29.44 6.22
N SER A 85 36.07 -29.82 6.25
CA SER A 85 34.96 -29.29 7.04
C SER A 85 35.17 -29.48 8.56
N PRO A 86 34.64 -28.61 9.44
CA PRO A 86 34.67 -28.87 10.87
C PRO A 86 33.39 -29.57 11.34
N VAL A 87 33.59 -30.75 11.92
CA VAL A 87 32.61 -31.53 12.70
C VAL A 87 32.61 -31.03 14.13
N VAL A 88 31.41 -30.81 14.67
CA VAL A 88 31.13 -30.46 16.07
C VAL A 88 31.45 -31.67 16.98
N THR A 89 32.27 -31.46 18.01
CA THR A 89 32.51 -32.48 19.06
C THR A 89 32.09 -31.95 20.43
N ARG A 90 31.09 -32.61 21.03
CA ARG A 90 30.72 -32.53 22.45
C ARG A 90 31.64 -33.44 23.26
N THR A 91 32.31 -32.93 24.28
CA THR A 91 32.99 -33.75 25.31
C THR A 91 32.17 -33.80 26.59
N ARG A 92 31.87 -35.01 27.04
CA ARG A 92 31.18 -35.37 28.29
C ARG A 92 32.24 -35.69 29.34
N ILE A 93 32.24 -35.00 30.47
CA ILE A 93 33.09 -35.32 31.63
C ILE A 93 32.23 -36.07 32.66
N THR A 94 32.66 -37.30 32.97
CA THR A 94 32.18 -38.16 34.05
C THR A 94 32.98 -37.93 35.34
N ARG A 95 32.32 -37.95 36.50
CA ARG A 95 32.96 -38.21 37.81
C ARG A 95 32.08 -39.16 38.64
N HIS A 96 32.67 -40.31 39.01
CA HIS A 96 32.33 -41.12 40.19
C HIS A 96 32.64 -40.28 41.45
N GLY A 97 32.04 -40.40 42.65
CA GLY A 97 31.17 -41.38 43.28
C GLY A 97 31.73 -41.66 44.70
N SER A 98 31.00 -41.32 45.78
CA SER A 98 31.13 -41.93 47.14
C SER A 98 30.16 -41.32 48.18
N GLN A 99 29.29 -42.18 48.72
CA GLN A 99 28.45 -42.06 49.94
C GLN A 99 29.28 -42.38 51.23
N PRO A 100 28.78 -42.35 52.51
CA PRO A 100 27.39 -42.51 52.99
C PRO A 100 26.94 -41.67 54.23
N THR A 101 25.65 -41.85 54.57
CA THR A 101 24.77 -41.30 55.65
C THR A 101 25.22 -41.53 57.11
N PRO A 102 24.53 -40.93 58.13
CA PRO A 102 23.48 -41.69 58.84
C PRO A 102 22.24 -40.91 59.37
N ILE A 103 21.07 -41.53 59.16
CA ILE A 103 19.98 -41.91 60.12
C ILE A 103 19.27 -40.84 61.01
N ARG A 104 17.94 -40.92 60.91
CA ARG A 104 16.79 -40.26 61.58
C ARG A 104 16.70 -40.47 63.11
N PRO A 105 15.80 -39.76 63.81
CA PRO A 105 14.59 -40.47 64.29
C PRO A 105 13.27 -39.70 64.12
N SER A 106 12.21 -40.46 63.92
CA SER A 106 10.81 -40.03 63.92
C SER A 106 10.28 -39.90 65.35
N SER A 107 9.38 -38.95 65.62
CA SER A 107 8.38 -39.08 66.68
C SER A 107 6.97 -38.78 66.16
N SER A 108 6.05 -39.59 66.66
CA SER A 108 4.62 -39.72 66.38
C SER A 108 3.74 -38.69 67.10
N GLY A 109 2.55 -38.43 66.56
CA GLY A 109 1.35 -38.11 67.34
C GLY A 109 0.56 -36.91 66.85
N GLY A 110 -0.63 -37.14 66.28
CA GLY A 110 -1.60 -36.08 65.98
C GLY A 110 -2.58 -36.47 64.88
N GLU A 111 -3.66 -37.13 65.28
CA GLU A 111 -4.76 -37.60 64.43
C GLU A 111 -5.71 -36.47 63.96
N ILE A 112 -6.24 -36.67 62.74
CA ILE A 112 -7.56 -36.30 62.21
C ILE A 112 -7.86 -34.80 62.00
N SER A 113 -7.62 -34.35 60.76
CA SER A 113 -8.59 -33.53 60.04
C SER A 113 -8.46 -33.78 58.54
N MET A 114 -9.50 -34.31 57.90
CA MET A 114 -9.58 -34.50 56.46
C MET A 114 -9.51 -33.15 55.75
N ALA A 115 -8.39 -32.86 55.09
CA ALA A 115 -8.31 -31.81 54.09
C ALA A 115 -8.39 -32.44 52.70
N SER A 116 -9.42 -32.04 51.96
CA SER A 116 -9.73 -32.48 50.60
C SER A 116 -8.51 -32.37 49.68
N HIS A 117 -8.26 -33.42 48.89
CA HIS A 117 -7.43 -33.35 47.70
C HIS A 117 -7.96 -32.23 46.78
N ARG A 118 -7.39 -31.02 46.87
CA ARG A 118 -7.44 -30.05 45.77
C ARG A 118 -6.32 -30.45 44.80
N SER A 119 -6.70 -31.26 43.82
CA SER A 119 -6.02 -31.26 42.54
C SER A 119 -6.13 -29.84 41.98
N LEU A 120 -5.03 -29.08 42.02
CA LEU A 120 -4.91 -27.86 41.23
C LEU A 120 -4.79 -28.32 39.77
N ALA A 121 -5.94 -28.47 39.11
CA ALA A 121 -6.00 -28.56 37.67
C ALA A 121 -5.30 -27.34 37.05
N PRO A 122 -4.59 -27.48 35.92
CA PRO A 122 -4.11 -26.33 35.17
C PRO A 122 -5.30 -25.45 34.82
N PRO A 123 -5.19 -24.11 34.85
CA PRO A 123 -6.31 -23.26 34.48
C PRO A 123 -6.67 -23.56 33.02
N ARG A 124 -7.91 -24.01 32.77
CA ARG A 124 -8.50 -24.00 31.42
C ARG A 124 -8.47 -22.55 30.94
N ARG A 125 -7.53 -22.23 30.04
CA ARG A 125 -7.20 -20.85 29.61
C ARG A 125 -7.71 -20.55 28.20
N SER A 126 -8.77 -21.22 27.77
CA SER A 126 -9.34 -21.10 26.43
C SER A 126 -10.50 -20.09 26.31
N GLU A 127 -10.93 -19.43 27.39
CA GLU A 127 -12.15 -18.59 27.39
C GLU A 127 -11.93 -17.08 27.59
N SER A 128 -10.69 -16.57 27.59
CA SER A 128 -10.45 -15.11 27.71
C SER A 128 -9.45 -14.60 26.69
N TYR A 129 -9.87 -14.61 25.41
CA TYR A 129 -9.12 -14.04 24.29
C TYR A 129 -9.41 -12.54 24.06
N SER A 130 -10.20 -11.89 24.91
CA SER A 130 -10.74 -10.55 24.63
C SER A 130 -9.75 -9.40 24.82
N HIS A 131 -8.65 -9.60 25.56
CA HIS A 131 -7.69 -8.53 25.84
C HIS A 131 -6.23 -8.97 25.62
N PRO A 132 -5.46 -8.23 24.80
CA PRO A 132 -4.03 -8.49 24.65
C PRO A 132 -3.33 -8.13 25.96
N THR A 133 -2.93 -9.15 26.72
CA THR A 133 -2.07 -8.97 27.89
C THR A 133 -0.66 -8.61 27.41
N PRO A 134 0.02 -7.58 27.98
CA PRO A 134 1.34 -7.16 27.52
C PRO A 134 2.35 -8.31 27.55
N LEU A 135 3.14 -8.49 26.48
CA LEU A 135 4.14 -9.57 26.42
C LEU A 135 5.17 -9.50 27.55
N GLU A 136 5.43 -8.32 28.10
CA GLU A 136 6.34 -8.10 29.23
C GLU A 136 6.00 -9.00 30.44
N GLU A 137 4.72 -9.26 30.70
CA GLU A 137 4.28 -10.11 31.82
C GLU A 137 4.63 -11.59 31.61
N PHE A 138 4.79 -12.01 30.35
CA PHE A 138 5.02 -13.41 29.98
C PHE A 138 6.46 -13.73 29.60
N ARG A 139 7.29 -12.71 29.30
CA ARG A 139 8.70 -12.89 28.94
C ARG A 139 9.51 -13.66 29.99
N THR A 140 9.17 -13.54 31.26
CA THR A 140 9.81 -14.28 32.36
C THR A 140 9.05 -15.52 32.80
N ALA A 141 7.80 -15.70 32.33
CA ALA A 141 6.90 -16.75 32.80
C ALA A 141 6.91 -18.01 31.92
N ARG A 142 7.15 -17.87 30.61
CA ARG A 142 7.14 -19.02 29.70
C ARG A 142 8.48 -19.74 29.73
N ARG A 143 8.46 -20.99 30.17
CA ARG A 143 9.61 -21.90 30.22
C ARG A 143 9.45 -22.98 29.16
N TRP A 144 10.52 -23.26 28.43
CA TRP A 144 10.63 -24.39 27.51
C TRP A 144 11.83 -25.26 27.91
N PRO A 145 11.69 -26.60 28.02
CA PRO A 145 10.47 -27.41 27.92
C PRO A 145 9.35 -27.01 28.88
N PRO A 146 8.07 -27.29 28.55
CA PRO A 146 6.94 -27.04 29.45
C PRO A 146 7.07 -27.82 30.76
N HIS A 147 6.44 -27.33 31.83
CA HIS A 147 6.51 -28.00 33.13
C HIS A 147 5.93 -29.41 33.06
N GLY A 148 6.68 -30.40 33.55
CA GLY A 148 6.29 -31.81 33.53
C GLY A 148 6.85 -32.59 32.34
N TYR A 149 7.44 -31.91 31.36
CA TYR A 149 8.07 -32.54 30.21
C TYR A 149 9.59 -32.44 30.25
N ARG A 150 10.24 -33.44 29.65
CA ARG A 150 11.69 -33.51 29.42
C ARG A 150 12.01 -33.16 27.97
N PRO A 151 13.25 -32.72 27.67
CA PRO A 151 13.76 -32.49 26.31
C PRO A 151 13.41 -33.62 25.31
N ASN A 152 13.59 -34.87 25.73
CA ASN A 152 13.36 -36.05 24.88
C ASN A 152 11.89 -36.49 24.76
N ASP A 153 10.96 -35.80 25.43
CA ASP A 153 9.54 -36.15 25.35
C ASP A 153 8.94 -35.59 24.04
N ALA A 154 7.82 -36.15 23.61
CA ALA A 154 7.08 -35.69 22.44
C ALA A 154 5.62 -35.40 22.81
N LEU A 155 5.10 -34.31 22.27
CA LEU A 155 3.71 -33.89 22.44
C LEU A 155 2.83 -34.60 21.41
N ASN A 156 1.63 -34.99 21.80
CA ASN A 156 0.59 -35.35 20.83
C ASN A 156 -0.05 -34.08 20.22
N GLN A 157 -0.86 -34.24 19.18
CA GLN A 157 -1.49 -33.11 18.46
C GLN A 157 -2.23 -32.14 19.39
N HIS A 158 -3.07 -32.64 20.30
CA HIS A 158 -3.85 -31.79 21.21
C HIS A 158 -2.95 -31.03 22.18
N GLU A 159 -1.92 -31.69 22.72
CA GLU A 159 -0.94 -31.03 23.60
C GLU A 159 -0.13 -29.97 22.85
N ALA A 160 0.25 -30.25 21.60
CA ALA A 160 0.98 -29.33 20.75
C ALA A 160 0.15 -28.10 20.39
N ASP A 161 -1.13 -28.27 20.07
CA ASP A 161 -2.03 -27.14 19.81
C ASP A 161 -2.18 -26.23 21.05
N ASP A 162 -2.31 -26.80 22.24
CA ASP A 162 -2.44 -26.04 23.49
C ASP A 162 -1.12 -25.37 23.92
N LEU A 163 0.03 -26.02 23.75
CA LEU A 163 1.31 -25.55 24.27
C LEU A 163 2.13 -24.74 23.25
N ILE A 164 1.98 -25.00 21.96
CA ILE A 164 2.75 -24.37 20.89
C ILE A 164 1.90 -23.36 20.11
N CYS A 165 0.69 -23.75 19.68
CA CYS A 165 -0.15 -22.93 18.80
C CYS A 165 -0.92 -21.83 19.53
N ALA A 166 -1.27 -22.04 20.80
CA ALA A 166 -2.07 -21.07 21.57
C ALA A 166 -1.45 -19.67 21.58
N GLY A 167 -2.14 -18.70 20.98
CA GLY A 167 -1.73 -17.29 20.89
C GLY A 167 -0.71 -16.96 19.79
N ALA A 168 -0.17 -17.97 19.12
CA ALA A 168 0.76 -17.82 18.00
C ALA A 168 0.08 -17.24 16.75
N LEU A 169 0.88 -16.69 15.84
CA LEU A 169 0.38 -16.18 14.55
C LEU A 169 0.37 -17.30 13.51
N THR A 170 -0.78 -17.48 12.87
CA THR A 170 -0.95 -18.27 11.64
C THR A 170 -1.76 -17.43 10.66
N PHE A 171 -1.27 -17.33 9.44
CA PHE A 171 -1.88 -16.54 8.38
C PHE A 171 -2.48 -17.44 7.31
N ARG A 172 -3.43 -16.91 6.54
CA ARG A 172 -4.01 -17.57 5.38
C ARG A 172 -3.83 -16.66 4.18
N GLY A 173 -3.27 -17.20 3.11
CA GLY A 173 -3.24 -16.51 1.83
C GLY A 173 -4.46 -16.86 0.98
N ILE A 174 -4.92 -15.91 0.18
CA ILE A 174 -6.03 -16.07 -0.75
C ILE A 174 -5.56 -15.58 -2.12
N CYS A 175 -5.73 -16.41 -3.13
CA CYS A 175 -5.52 -16.08 -4.54
C CYS A 175 -6.89 -16.03 -5.23
N ASP A 176 -7.26 -14.87 -5.77
CA ASP A 176 -8.56 -14.64 -6.43
C ASP A 176 -8.35 -14.20 -7.87
N THR A 177 -8.93 -14.92 -8.82
CA THR A 177 -8.82 -14.58 -10.25
C THR A 177 -9.63 -13.31 -10.53
N ILE A 178 -9.11 -12.42 -11.36
CA ILE A 178 -9.82 -11.18 -11.70
C ILE A 178 -10.91 -11.50 -12.74
N PRO A 179 -12.20 -11.27 -12.43
CA PRO A 179 -13.27 -11.51 -13.38
C PRO A 179 -13.11 -10.66 -14.64
N ASN A 180 -13.42 -11.24 -15.82
CA ASN A 180 -13.30 -10.63 -17.14
C ASN A 180 -11.89 -10.20 -17.56
N ALA A 181 -10.84 -10.57 -16.81
CA ALA A 181 -9.46 -10.41 -17.23
C ALA A 181 -8.99 -11.66 -18.00
N PRO A 182 -7.95 -11.54 -18.84
CA PRO A 182 -7.27 -12.71 -19.39
C PRO A 182 -6.75 -13.65 -18.29
N ALA A 183 -6.52 -14.92 -18.63
CA ALA A 183 -5.92 -15.86 -17.70
C ALA A 183 -4.55 -15.36 -17.18
N GLY A 184 -4.27 -15.58 -15.89
CA GLY A 184 -3.04 -15.13 -15.22
C GLY A 184 -3.11 -13.76 -14.53
N TYR A 185 -4.31 -13.17 -14.45
CA TYR A 185 -4.55 -11.97 -13.65
C TYR A 185 -5.18 -12.34 -12.32
N ASP A 186 -4.37 -12.34 -11.26
CA ASP A 186 -4.77 -12.76 -9.93
C ASP A 186 -4.57 -11.66 -8.90
N ARG A 187 -5.42 -11.63 -7.88
CA ARG A 187 -5.29 -10.78 -6.69
C ARG A 187 -4.86 -11.63 -5.52
N PHE A 188 -3.93 -11.10 -4.75
CA PHE A 188 -3.38 -11.78 -3.58
C PHE A 188 -3.79 -11.06 -2.32
N TYR A 189 -4.12 -11.85 -1.29
CA TYR A 189 -4.43 -11.36 0.03
C TYR A 189 -3.73 -12.23 1.06
N ALA A 190 -3.33 -11.62 2.17
CA ALA A 190 -2.88 -12.33 3.37
C ALA A 190 -3.73 -11.87 4.54
N VAL A 191 -4.40 -12.79 5.23
CA VAL A 191 -5.26 -12.51 6.38
C VAL A 191 -4.87 -13.40 7.56
N MET A 192 -5.16 -12.96 8.78
CA MET A 192 -4.88 -13.77 9.97
C MET A 192 -6.08 -14.69 10.24
N GLU A 193 -5.85 -15.98 10.53
CA GLU A 193 -6.95 -16.97 10.62
C GLU A 193 -7.88 -16.74 11.82
N SER A 194 -7.38 -16.17 12.90
CA SER A 194 -8.13 -15.89 14.14
C SER A 194 -8.06 -14.41 14.52
N GLU A 195 -8.44 -13.52 13.59
CA GLU A 195 -8.41 -12.07 13.80
C GLU A 195 -9.36 -11.67 14.96
N HIS A 196 -8.76 -11.08 16.00
CA HIS A 196 -9.50 -10.38 17.04
C HIS A 196 -9.36 -8.87 16.79
N GLN A 197 -10.44 -8.10 16.95
CA GLN A 197 -10.44 -6.66 16.62
C GLN A 197 -9.36 -5.84 17.35
N SER A 198 -8.91 -6.29 18.53
CA SER A 198 -7.82 -5.65 19.29
C SER A 198 -6.40 -6.01 18.81
N ARG A 199 -6.26 -6.99 17.90
CA ARG A 199 -4.99 -7.48 17.36
C ARG A 199 -4.96 -7.21 15.87
N THR A 200 -4.28 -6.13 15.49
CA THR A 200 -4.08 -5.78 14.08
C THR A 200 -2.67 -5.21 13.87
N ASP A 201 -2.14 -5.37 12.67
CA ASP A 201 -0.93 -4.72 12.16
C ASP A 201 -1.22 -3.35 11.52
N ARG A 202 -2.50 -3.02 11.30
CA ARG A 202 -2.99 -1.79 10.66
C ARG A 202 -2.93 -0.57 11.57
N ALA A 203 -2.55 0.58 11.00
CA ALA A 203 -2.78 1.87 11.64
C ALA A 203 -4.28 2.20 11.68
N PRO A 204 -4.81 2.74 12.80
CA PRO A 204 -6.21 3.16 12.87
C PRO A 204 -6.44 4.45 12.05
N PHE A 205 -7.62 4.57 11.44
CA PHE A 205 -8.09 5.83 10.87
C PHE A 205 -8.59 6.75 11.99
N GLN A 206 -7.94 7.90 12.17
CA GLN A 206 -8.29 8.87 13.21
C GLN A 206 -9.54 9.67 12.87
N GLN A 207 -9.84 9.83 11.57
CA GLN A 207 -11.03 10.53 11.07
C GLN A 207 -11.70 9.71 9.98
N HIS A 208 -13.03 9.86 9.88
CA HIS A 208 -13.81 9.16 8.85
C HIS A 208 -13.37 9.56 7.43
N ALA A 209 -13.05 10.83 7.21
CA ALA A 209 -12.58 11.34 5.91
C ALA A 209 -11.35 10.58 5.36
N TYR A 210 -10.49 10.06 6.23
CA TYR A 210 -9.31 9.30 5.78
C TYR A 210 -9.68 7.93 5.23
N ARG A 211 -10.85 7.38 5.62
CA ARG A 211 -11.33 6.08 5.11
C ARG A 211 -11.68 6.15 3.63
N ASP A 212 -11.92 7.35 3.09
CA ASP A 212 -12.35 7.54 1.71
C ASP A 212 -11.30 7.12 0.66
N MET A 213 -10.07 6.85 1.08
CA MET A 213 -9.03 6.24 0.24
C MET A 213 -9.33 4.79 -0.15
N SER A 214 -10.33 4.15 0.47
CA SER A 214 -10.79 2.82 0.12
C SER A 214 -12.30 2.81 -0.09
N LEU A 215 -12.78 1.98 -1.01
CA LEU A 215 -14.21 1.83 -1.26
C LEU A 215 -14.57 0.35 -1.39
N ASN A 216 -15.43 -0.13 -0.50
CA ASN A 216 -15.97 -1.48 -0.59
C ASN A 216 -17.20 -1.49 -1.50
N VAL A 217 -17.02 -1.99 -2.72
CA VAL A 217 -18.10 -2.06 -3.72
C VAL A 217 -18.75 -3.45 -3.72
N ARG A 218 -18.03 -4.49 -3.23
CA ARG A 218 -18.41 -5.91 -3.36
C ARG A 218 -19.02 -6.52 -2.08
N GLY A 219 -19.10 -5.78 -0.98
CA GLY A 219 -19.52 -6.25 0.34
C GLY A 219 -20.49 -5.31 1.06
N ALA A 220 -20.74 -5.57 2.35
CA ALA A 220 -21.40 -4.58 3.21
C ALA A 220 -20.53 -3.33 3.30
N ALA A 221 -21.14 -2.14 3.42
CA ALA A 221 -20.41 -0.87 3.50
C ALA A 221 -19.33 -0.86 4.60
N ASP A 222 -19.58 -1.56 5.71
CA ASP A 222 -18.67 -1.70 6.85
C ASP A 222 -17.77 -2.95 6.80
N GLY A 223 -17.81 -3.71 5.71
CA GLY A 223 -17.04 -4.94 5.55
C GLY A 223 -15.54 -4.62 5.51
N GLN A 224 -14.80 -5.02 6.53
CA GLN A 224 -13.36 -4.78 6.63
C GLN A 224 -12.50 -5.72 5.76
N PHE A 225 -13.11 -6.46 4.83
CA PHE A 225 -12.40 -7.48 4.07
C PHE A 225 -11.65 -6.89 2.86
N PRO A 226 -10.36 -7.24 2.67
CA PRO A 226 -9.52 -6.63 1.64
C PRO A 226 -9.95 -6.97 0.21
N TRP A 227 -10.58 -8.12 -0.02
CA TRP A 227 -11.11 -8.52 -1.35
C TRP A 227 -12.39 -7.77 -1.74
N GLY A 228 -13.01 -7.04 -0.81
CA GLY A 228 -14.18 -6.21 -1.06
C GLY A 228 -13.85 -4.88 -1.74
N SER A 229 -12.61 -4.40 -1.60
CA SER A 229 -12.23 -3.08 -2.07
C SER A 229 -12.10 -3.01 -3.59
N LEU A 230 -12.54 -1.89 -4.15
CA LEU A 230 -12.42 -1.59 -5.57
C LEU A 230 -10.96 -1.40 -5.97
N GLU A 231 -10.25 -0.55 -5.22
CA GLU A 231 -8.84 -0.32 -5.40
C GLU A 231 -8.06 -1.53 -4.87
N GLN A 232 -7.11 -2.01 -5.67
CA GLN A 232 -6.21 -3.09 -5.31
C GLN A 232 -4.77 -2.65 -5.60
N PRO A 233 -3.82 -2.83 -4.67
CA PRO A 233 -4.00 -3.38 -3.32
C PRO A 233 -4.86 -2.47 -2.43
N CYS A 234 -5.61 -3.07 -1.51
CA CYS A 234 -6.58 -2.37 -0.65
C CYS A 234 -5.91 -1.27 0.20
N MET A 235 -6.34 -0.02 0.03
CA MET A 235 -5.72 1.12 0.74
C MET A 235 -6.06 1.17 2.23
N ALA A 236 -7.14 0.51 2.66
CA ALA A 236 -7.45 0.32 4.08
C ALA A 236 -6.39 -0.51 4.82
N TYR A 237 -5.53 -1.21 4.08
CA TYR A 237 -4.41 -2.01 4.59
C TYR A 237 -3.05 -1.40 4.24
N ALA A 238 -2.98 -0.22 3.60
CA ALA A 238 -1.72 0.34 3.12
C ALA A 238 -0.73 0.74 4.23
N PHE A 239 -1.23 0.99 5.44
CA PHE A 239 -0.46 1.61 6.51
C PHE A 239 -0.39 0.69 7.73
N GLY A 240 0.83 0.30 8.10
CA GLY A 240 1.08 -0.41 9.35
C GLY A 240 1.06 0.54 10.56
N LYS A 241 0.92 -0.01 11.76
CA LYS A 241 0.86 0.75 13.03
C LYS A 241 2.07 1.66 13.25
N SER A 242 3.28 1.18 12.93
CA SER A 242 4.50 1.99 13.00
C SER A 242 4.62 2.90 11.78
N ALA A 243 5.03 4.16 11.96
CA ALA A 243 5.18 5.09 10.84
C ALA A 243 6.22 4.58 9.83
N GLY A 244 5.93 4.75 8.54
CA GLY A 244 6.79 4.25 7.46
C GLY A 244 6.68 2.75 7.20
N THR A 245 5.72 2.06 7.82
CA THR A 245 5.45 0.64 7.58
C THR A 245 4.16 0.38 6.82
N THR A 246 4.06 -0.80 6.21
CA THR A 246 2.89 -1.35 5.53
C THR A 246 2.38 -2.59 6.28
N THR A 247 1.17 -3.06 5.98
CA THR A 247 0.68 -4.36 6.47
C THR A 247 1.17 -5.53 5.63
N LEU A 248 1.07 -6.75 6.17
CA LEU A 248 1.33 -7.97 5.41
C LEU A 248 0.34 -8.14 4.24
N ASN A 249 -0.92 -7.76 4.44
CA ASN A 249 -1.94 -7.85 3.40
C ASN A 249 -1.59 -6.98 2.18
N TYR A 250 -1.18 -5.73 2.41
CA TYR A 250 -0.81 -4.81 1.34
C TYR A 250 0.48 -5.23 0.64
N TRP A 251 1.45 -5.78 1.37
CA TRP A 251 2.65 -6.40 0.80
C TRP A 251 2.29 -7.55 -0.14
N ALA A 252 1.44 -8.48 0.30
CA ALA A 252 0.99 -9.58 -0.55
C ALA A 252 0.25 -9.07 -1.79
N GLY A 253 -0.67 -8.11 -1.60
CA GLY A 253 -1.46 -7.52 -2.69
C GLY A 253 -0.60 -6.80 -3.74
N LYS A 254 0.53 -6.19 -3.37
CA LYS A 254 1.48 -5.57 -4.30
C LYS A 254 2.09 -6.56 -5.31
N SER A 255 2.13 -7.85 -4.98
CA SER A 255 2.61 -8.90 -5.90
C SER A 255 1.52 -9.38 -6.87
N GLY A 256 0.25 -9.06 -6.60
CA GLY A 256 -0.87 -9.39 -7.49
C GLY A 256 -0.92 -8.52 -8.74
N SER A 257 -1.77 -8.89 -9.68
CA SER A 257 -1.94 -8.19 -10.95
C SER A 257 -2.68 -6.87 -10.78
N SER A 258 -2.06 -5.78 -11.24
CA SER A 258 -2.66 -4.45 -11.31
C SER A 258 -3.30 -4.21 -12.69
N SER A 259 -4.45 -3.54 -12.72
CA SER A 259 -5.06 -2.97 -13.94
C SER A 259 -5.23 -3.97 -15.11
N PRO A 260 -6.17 -4.93 -15.02
CA PRO A 260 -6.45 -5.85 -16.12
C PRO A 260 -6.87 -5.10 -17.39
N PRO A 261 -6.54 -5.60 -18.60
CA PRO A 261 -7.02 -5.00 -19.83
C PRO A 261 -8.55 -5.12 -19.89
N THR A 262 -9.22 -4.02 -20.26
CA THR A 262 -10.67 -3.99 -20.41
C THR A 262 -11.05 -4.20 -21.88
N GLN A 263 -12.02 -5.07 -22.13
CA GLN A 263 -12.64 -5.20 -23.44
C GLN A 263 -13.71 -4.11 -23.58
N PHE A 264 -13.61 -3.28 -24.62
CA PHE A 264 -14.60 -2.25 -24.90
C PHE A 264 -15.78 -2.83 -25.67
N ALA A 265 -16.99 -2.37 -25.34
CA ALA A 265 -18.18 -2.70 -26.11
C ALA A 265 -18.16 -1.94 -27.45
N ALA A 266 -18.49 -2.61 -28.56
CA ALA A 266 -18.64 -1.98 -29.85
C ALA A 266 -20.06 -1.42 -30.02
N ASP A 267 -20.15 -0.24 -30.65
CA ASP A 267 -21.33 0.35 -31.31
C ASP A 267 -22.48 0.94 -30.47
N ALA A 268 -22.41 0.99 -29.14
CA ALA A 268 -23.42 1.71 -28.33
C ALA A 268 -23.15 3.23 -28.24
N LYS A 269 -24.16 4.06 -28.57
CA LYS A 269 -24.08 5.53 -28.52
C LYS A 269 -25.15 6.11 -27.56
N PRO A 270 -24.77 7.04 -26.68
CA PRO A 270 -25.74 7.82 -25.92
C PRO A 270 -26.31 8.92 -26.81
N ARG A 271 -27.47 9.41 -26.42
CA ARG A 271 -28.09 10.58 -27.04
C ARG A 271 -27.33 11.85 -26.66
N LYS A 272 -27.39 12.87 -27.51
CA LYS A 272 -26.82 14.19 -27.20
C LYS A 272 -27.77 14.93 -26.25
N ILE A 273 -27.27 15.30 -25.08
CA ILE A 273 -28.03 16.03 -24.06
C ILE A 273 -27.28 17.31 -23.65
N ARG A 274 -28.01 18.41 -23.41
CA ARG A 274 -27.44 19.70 -23.01
C ARG A 274 -27.13 19.71 -21.51
N LEU A 275 -26.06 20.41 -21.09
CA LEU A 275 -25.62 20.44 -19.70
C LEU A 275 -26.73 20.80 -18.70
N LEU A 276 -27.58 21.78 -18.99
CA LEU A 276 -28.69 22.15 -18.10
C LEU A 276 -29.71 21.03 -17.92
N GLN A 277 -29.99 20.24 -18.97
CA GLN A 277 -30.88 19.08 -18.88
C GLN A 277 -30.23 17.95 -18.07
N ILE A 278 -28.90 17.79 -18.19
CA ILE A 278 -28.13 16.83 -17.39
C ILE A 278 -28.24 17.19 -15.89
N LEU A 279 -28.00 18.45 -15.53
CA LEU A 279 -28.03 18.92 -14.15
C LEU A 279 -29.43 18.82 -13.53
N ASP A 280 -30.48 19.15 -14.30
CA ASP A 280 -31.87 19.03 -13.87
C ASP A 280 -32.24 17.59 -13.54
N ARG A 281 -31.79 16.64 -14.38
CA ARG A 281 -32.00 15.22 -14.12
C ARG A 281 -31.17 14.73 -12.93
N LEU A 282 -29.90 15.11 -12.84
CA LEU A 282 -29.06 14.74 -11.70
C LEU A 282 -29.68 15.19 -10.38
N GLN A 283 -30.18 16.43 -10.32
CA GLN A 283 -30.92 16.96 -9.16
C GLN A 283 -32.15 16.11 -8.84
N THR A 284 -32.92 15.69 -9.85
CA THR A 284 -34.09 14.82 -9.65
C THR A 284 -33.69 13.47 -9.06
N LEU A 285 -32.57 12.89 -9.53
CA LEU A 285 -32.05 11.59 -9.09
C LEU A 285 -31.48 11.61 -7.66
N GLU A 286 -31.24 12.77 -7.06
CA GLU A 286 -30.85 12.88 -5.63
C GLU A 286 -31.91 12.28 -4.70
N SER A 287 -33.18 12.29 -5.12
CA SER A 287 -34.29 11.66 -4.40
C SER A 287 -34.44 10.15 -4.65
N GLY A 288 -33.62 9.57 -5.52
CA GLY A 288 -33.71 8.18 -5.97
C GLY A 288 -34.40 8.03 -7.34
N LEU A 289 -34.59 6.77 -7.77
CA LEU A 289 -35.41 6.45 -8.93
C LEU A 289 -36.87 6.40 -8.53
N ASN A 290 -37.76 6.91 -9.39
CA ASN A 290 -39.20 6.80 -9.20
C ASN A 290 -39.67 5.37 -9.53
N GLU A 291 -39.33 4.41 -8.68
CA GLU A 291 -39.66 2.98 -8.86
C GLU A 291 -41.17 2.70 -8.93
N ASP A 292 -42.00 3.64 -8.45
CA ASP A 292 -43.47 3.51 -8.47
C ASP A 292 -44.07 3.69 -9.88
N ASP A 293 -43.30 4.24 -10.84
CA ASP A 293 -43.68 4.38 -12.25
C ASP A 293 -42.60 3.80 -13.19
N PRO A 294 -42.59 2.46 -13.41
CA PRO A 294 -41.62 1.81 -14.27
C PRO A 294 -41.64 2.30 -15.72
N GLU A 295 -42.78 2.81 -16.20
CA GLU A 295 -42.93 3.32 -17.56
C GLU A 295 -42.20 4.64 -17.75
N ASP A 296 -42.31 5.57 -16.79
CA ASP A 296 -41.56 6.82 -16.80
C ASP A 296 -40.04 6.58 -16.72
N VAL A 297 -39.60 5.67 -15.84
CA VAL A 297 -38.18 5.29 -15.69
C VAL A 297 -37.61 4.73 -16.99
N TYR A 298 -38.37 3.87 -17.69
CA TYR A 298 -38.01 3.32 -19.00
C TYR A 298 -38.02 4.39 -20.10
N GLN A 299 -39.10 5.16 -20.19
CA GLN A 299 -39.30 6.16 -21.25
C GLN A 299 -38.24 7.27 -21.16
N TYR A 300 -37.87 7.68 -19.96
CA TYR A 300 -36.80 8.66 -19.77
C TYR A 300 -35.44 8.13 -20.26
N LEU A 301 -35.09 6.88 -19.91
CA LEU A 301 -33.83 6.25 -20.29
C LEU A 301 -33.68 6.18 -21.82
N TYR A 302 -34.62 5.55 -22.53
CA TYR A 302 -34.51 5.33 -23.98
C TYR A 302 -35.00 6.50 -24.83
N GLY A 303 -35.85 7.37 -24.27
CA GLY A 303 -36.30 8.61 -24.92
C GLY A 303 -35.24 9.71 -24.88
N THR A 304 -34.48 9.81 -23.78
CA THR A 304 -33.63 10.97 -23.52
C THR A 304 -32.15 10.64 -23.39
N LEU A 305 -31.76 9.51 -22.79
CA LEU A 305 -30.37 9.22 -22.42
C LEU A 305 -29.64 8.32 -23.42
N ILE A 306 -30.24 7.20 -23.81
CA ILE A 306 -29.59 6.18 -24.66
C ILE A 306 -30.44 5.83 -25.89
N GLU A 307 -29.79 5.39 -26.96
CA GLU A 307 -30.48 4.88 -28.15
C GLU A 307 -30.94 3.43 -27.90
N LYS A 308 -32.18 3.09 -28.30
CA LYS A 308 -32.71 1.73 -28.16
C LYS A 308 -31.95 0.80 -29.13
N PRO A 309 -31.38 -0.32 -28.69
CA PRO A 309 -30.71 -1.26 -29.60
C PRO A 309 -31.69 -1.83 -30.64
N GLU A 310 -31.25 -2.02 -31.88
CA GLU A 310 -32.08 -2.52 -33.01
C GLU A 310 -32.72 -3.90 -32.77
N ARG A 311 -32.29 -4.64 -31.73
CA ARG A 311 -32.75 -6.01 -31.41
C ARG A 311 -34.16 -6.10 -30.79
N PHE A 312 -34.85 -4.97 -30.58
CA PHE A 312 -36.02 -4.89 -29.70
C PHE A 312 -37.28 -4.28 -30.36
N GLU A 313 -37.58 -4.64 -31.61
CA GLU A 313 -38.86 -4.24 -32.22
C GLU A 313 -40.09 -4.97 -31.61
N ASP A 314 -39.91 -6.12 -30.94
CA ASP A 314 -41.01 -7.03 -30.56
C ASP A 314 -41.34 -7.14 -29.04
N ASP A 315 -40.58 -6.51 -28.14
CA ASP A 315 -40.84 -6.54 -26.67
C ASP A 315 -40.76 -5.10 -26.08
N PRO A 316 -41.79 -4.63 -25.34
CA PRO A 316 -41.75 -3.32 -24.67
C PRO A 316 -40.61 -3.18 -23.64
N GLY A 317 -39.97 -4.27 -23.19
CA GLY A 317 -38.62 -4.21 -22.61
C GLY A 317 -38.49 -3.45 -21.29
N PHE A 318 -39.48 -3.53 -20.40
CA PHE A 318 -39.41 -2.92 -19.06
C PHE A 318 -38.41 -3.59 -18.10
N ASP A 319 -37.74 -4.66 -18.53
CA ASP A 319 -36.82 -5.41 -17.68
C ASP A 319 -35.63 -4.56 -17.22
N MET A 320 -35.48 -4.44 -15.90
CA MET A 320 -34.40 -3.69 -15.26
C MET A 320 -33.03 -4.31 -15.53
N GLU A 321 -32.92 -5.63 -15.66
CA GLU A 321 -31.65 -6.28 -15.99
C GLU A 321 -31.16 -5.87 -17.38
N GLN A 322 -32.07 -5.75 -18.35
CA GLN A 322 -31.78 -5.25 -19.69
C GLN A 322 -31.34 -3.78 -19.69
N GLN A 323 -32.04 -2.91 -18.94
CA GLN A 323 -31.66 -1.51 -18.80
C GLN A 323 -30.24 -1.35 -18.22
N ILE A 324 -29.90 -2.16 -17.22
CA ILE A 324 -28.56 -2.22 -16.63
C ILE A 324 -27.53 -2.67 -17.68
N ALA A 325 -27.83 -3.73 -18.45
CA ALA A 325 -26.93 -4.23 -19.48
C ALA A 325 -26.66 -3.18 -20.58
N ASP A 326 -27.69 -2.45 -21.01
CA ASP A 326 -27.56 -1.40 -22.03
C ASP A 326 -26.74 -0.21 -21.53
N LEU A 327 -26.96 0.22 -20.28
CA LEU A 327 -26.14 1.26 -19.64
C LEU A 327 -24.68 0.83 -19.50
N ILE A 328 -24.42 -0.42 -19.11
CA ILE A 328 -23.05 -0.98 -19.08
C ILE A 328 -22.44 -0.93 -20.48
N ALA A 329 -23.16 -1.30 -21.52
CA ALA A 329 -22.66 -1.25 -22.91
C ALA A 329 -22.31 0.17 -23.35
N VAL A 330 -23.15 1.16 -23.04
CA VAL A 330 -22.91 2.58 -23.37
C VAL A 330 -21.73 3.17 -22.58
N LEU A 331 -21.59 2.82 -21.30
CA LEU A 331 -20.49 3.28 -20.44
C LEU A 331 -19.16 2.56 -20.73
N THR A 332 -19.18 1.36 -21.30
CA THR A 332 -17.95 0.63 -21.70
C THR A 332 -17.40 1.13 -23.06
N ASN A 333 -17.63 2.39 -23.40
CA ASN A 333 -17.14 3.02 -24.62
C ASN A 333 -15.84 3.79 -24.34
N SER A 334 -14.82 3.57 -25.19
CA SER A 334 -13.49 4.19 -25.07
C SER A 334 -13.45 5.73 -25.11
N ARG A 335 -14.54 6.39 -25.51
CA ARG A 335 -14.64 7.86 -25.50
C ARG A 335 -14.77 8.46 -24.11
N TRP A 336 -15.29 7.69 -23.15
CA TRP A 336 -15.48 8.16 -21.78
C TRP A 336 -14.15 8.28 -21.03
N ILE A 337 -14.17 9.06 -19.95
CA ILE A 337 -13.00 9.23 -19.10
C ILE A 337 -12.80 7.95 -18.29
N ASP A 338 -11.68 7.28 -18.50
CA ASP A 338 -11.33 6.08 -17.73
C ASP A 338 -10.76 6.45 -16.37
N PHE A 339 -11.60 6.42 -15.32
CA PHE A 339 -11.22 6.73 -13.95
C PHE A 339 -10.44 5.61 -13.24
N SER A 340 -10.33 4.43 -13.85
CA SER A 340 -9.41 3.39 -13.37
C SER A 340 -7.94 3.78 -13.56
N VAL A 341 -7.66 4.78 -14.41
CA VAL A 341 -6.32 5.31 -14.63
C VAL A 341 -6.00 6.42 -13.62
N PRO A 342 -4.92 6.30 -12.83
CA PRO A 342 -4.58 7.26 -11.77
C PRO A 342 -4.54 8.72 -12.21
N LYS A 343 -4.11 9.01 -13.44
CA LYS A 343 -4.02 10.38 -13.98
C LYS A 343 -5.37 11.11 -14.02
N ASN A 344 -6.48 10.36 -14.10
CA ASN A 344 -7.84 10.87 -14.19
C ASN A 344 -8.52 10.95 -12.81
N GLN A 345 -7.85 10.56 -11.72
CA GLN A 345 -8.50 10.42 -10.41
C GLN A 345 -8.64 11.72 -9.61
N VAL A 346 -8.11 12.83 -10.12
CA VAL A 346 -8.41 14.17 -9.58
C VAL A 346 -9.66 14.69 -10.30
N VAL A 347 -10.82 14.31 -9.78
CA VAL A 347 -12.13 14.46 -10.46
C VAL A 347 -12.50 15.92 -10.69
N ALA A 348 -12.10 16.83 -9.80
CA ALA A 348 -12.34 18.28 -9.96
C ALA A 348 -11.77 18.86 -11.26
N LYS A 349 -10.71 18.27 -11.83
CA LYS A 349 -10.16 18.69 -13.14
C LYS A 349 -11.13 18.50 -14.31
N PHE A 350 -12.26 17.83 -14.08
CA PHE A 350 -13.30 17.57 -15.07
C PHE A 350 -14.57 18.36 -14.79
N PHE A 351 -15.12 18.31 -13.56
CA PHE A 351 -16.38 19.02 -13.26
C PHE A 351 -16.20 20.53 -13.04
N ASP A 352 -15.02 20.96 -12.59
CA ASP A 352 -14.63 22.37 -12.46
C ASP A 352 -13.68 22.82 -13.60
N SER A 353 -13.72 22.10 -14.71
CA SER A 353 -12.91 22.43 -15.89
C SER A 353 -13.36 23.77 -16.50
N PRO A 354 -12.41 24.66 -16.88
CA PRO A 354 -12.75 25.85 -17.67
C PRO A 354 -13.19 25.49 -19.10
N ASP A 355 -12.78 24.32 -19.60
CA ASP A 355 -13.26 23.75 -20.86
C ASP A 355 -14.68 23.19 -20.68
N GLN A 356 -15.65 23.86 -21.32
CA GLN A 356 -17.07 23.51 -21.27
C GLN A 356 -17.39 22.16 -21.92
N HIS A 357 -16.66 21.77 -22.97
CA HIS A 357 -16.89 20.47 -23.61
C HIS A 357 -16.50 19.35 -22.66
N LYS A 358 -15.31 19.47 -22.06
CA LYS A 358 -14.81 18.51 -21.07
C LYS A 358 -15.72 18.42 -19.84
N LYS A 359 -16.23 19.56 -19.38
CA LYS A 359 -17.21 19.63 -18.28
C LYS A 359 -18.51 18.93 -18.64
N GLN A 360 -19.08 19.21 -19.81
CA GLN A 360 -20.32 18.57 -20.28
C GLN A 360 -20.15 17.06 -20.47
N GLU A 361 -19.01 16.61 -21.03
CA GLU A 361 -18.70 15.20 -21.20
C GLU A 361 -18.63 14.46 -19.87
N PHE A 362 -17.98 15.07 -18.86
CA PHE A 362 -17.96 14.55 -17.49
C PHE A 362 -19.37 14.42 -16.90
N PHE A 363 -20.18 15.48 -16.93
CA PHE A 363 -21.53 15.44 -16.36
C PHE A 363 -22.44 14.45 -17.08
N HIS A 364 -22.24 14.26 -18.39
CA HIS A 364 -22.97 13.25 -19.15
C HIS A 364 -22.58 11.83 -18.72
N GLN A 365 -21.28 11.55 -18.57
CA GLN A 365 -20.81 10.27 -18.03
C GLN A 365 -21.38 10.05 -16.62
N LEU A 366 -21.26 11.06 -15.74
CA LEU A 366 -21.77 11.02 -14.37
C LEU A 366 -23.27 10.71 -14.31
N LEU A 367 -24.10 11.36 -15.14
CA LEU A 367 -25.53 11.09 -15.18
C LEU A 367 -25.84 9.63 -15.53
N LEU A 368 -25.18 9.09 -16.55
CA LEU A 368 -25.34 7.68 -16.93
C LEU A 368 -24.85 6.75 -15.81
N SER A 369 -23.76 7.10 -15.14
CA SER A 369 -23.24 6.34 -14.00
C SER A 369 -24.17 6.37 -12.79
N VAL A 370 -24.83 7.50 -12.50
CA VAL A 370 -25.84 7.64 -11.42
C VAL A 370 -27.10 6.84 -11.75
N GLU A 371 -27.60 6.91 -12.99
CA GLU A 371 -28.73 6.10 -13.45
C GLU A 371 -28.42 4.60 -13.32
N LEU A 372 -27.21 4.17 -13.70
CA LEU A 372 -26.75 2.78 -13.53
C LEU A 372 -26.62 2.40 -12.05
N TYR A 373 -26.01 3.27 -11.23
CA TYR A 373 -25.82 3.04 -9.80
C TYR A 373 -27.15 2.82 -9.10
N LEU A 374 -28.13 3.70 -9.32
CA LEU A 374 -29.45 3.59 -8.70
C LEU A 374 -30.21 2.36 -9.18
N ARG A 375 -30.09 1.97 -10.47
CA ARG A 375 -30.71 0.74 -10.99
C ARG A 375 -30.13 -0.53 -10.39
N ILE A 376 -28.80 -0.59 -10.20
CA ILE A 376 -28.15 -1.72 -9.51
C ILE A 376 -28.59 -1.82 -8.04
N HIS A 377 -28.99 -0.69 -7.45
CA HIS A 377 -29.45 -0.59 -6.06
C HIS A 377 -30.98 -0.57 -5.93
N SER A 378 -31.73 -0.86 -7.00
CA SER A 378 -33.19 -0.89 -6.97
C SER A 378 -33.73 -2.03 -6.11
N ARG A 379 -35.00 -1.93 -5.69
CA ARG A 379 -35.65 -2.98 -4.88
C ARG A 379 -35.82 -4.31 -5.62
N GLU A 380 -35.88 -4.29 -6.95
CA GLU A 380 -36.12 -5.47 -7.78
C GLU A 380 -34.92 -6.43 -7.83
N LEU A 381 -33.70 -5.90 -7.70
CA LEU A 381 -32.47 -6.71 -7.77
C LEU A 381 -32.07 -7.23 -6.39
N GLU A 382 -32.45 -8.48 -6.08
CA GLU A 382 -32.11 -9.13 -4.80
C GLU A 382 -30.61 -9.13 -4.49
N GLY A 383 -30.26 -9.07 -3.19
CA GLY A 383 -28.87 -8.86 -2.74
C GLY A 383 -27.84 -9.88 -3.21
N LYS A 384 -28.24 -11.11 -3.59
CA LYS A 384 -27.31 -12.12 -4.18
C LYS A 384 -27.05 -11.85 -5.66
N ALA A 385 -28.09 -11.52 -6.44
CA ALA A 385 -27.97 -11.15 -7.85
C ALA A 385 -27.11 -9.89 -7.99
N ARG A 386 -27.37 -8.87 -7.17
CA ARG A 386 -26.56 -7.64 -7.10
C ARG A 386 -25.09 -7.93 -6.84
N LYS A 387 -24.78 -8.74 -5.83
CA LYS A 387 -23.38 -9.10 -5.50
C LYS A 387 -22.69 -9.83 -6.64
N ASN A 388 -23.40 -10.70 -7.35
CA ASN A 388 -22.85 -11.42 -8.50
C ASN A 388 -22.60 -10.49 -9.69
N LEU A 389 -23.54 -9.59 -10.01
CA LEU A 389 -23.39 -8.58 -11.04
C LEU A 389 -22.15 -7.70 -10.78
N VAL A 390 -22.06 -7.11 -9.59
CA VAL A 390 -20.95 -6.21 -9.21
C VAL A 390 -19.58 -6.90 -9.28
N LYS A 391 -19.51 -8.20 -8.98
CA LYS A 391 -18.27 -8.98 -9.13
C LYS A 391 -17.84 -9.10 -10.59
N GLN A 392 -18.79 -9.18 -11.52
CA GLN A 392 -18.58 -9.36 -12.95
C GLN A 392 -18.52 -8.04 -13.72
N LEU A 393 -18.54 -6.88 -13.06
CA LEU A 393 -18.42 -5.60 -13.77
C LEU A 393 -16.99 -5.39 -14.30
N PRO A 394 -16.84 -4.84 -15.52
CA PRO A 394 -15.57 -4.33 -16.00
C PRO A 394 -14.99 -3.26 -15.05
N SER A 395 -13.66 -3.12 -15.04
CA SER A 395 -12.98 -2.16 -14.17
C SER A 395 -13.49 -0.73 -14.41
N ILE A 396 -13.56 -0.29 -15.67
CA ILE A 396 -14.01 1.07 -16.02
C ILE A 396 -15.37 1.41 -15.39
N ILE A 397 -16.34 0.51 -15.50
CA ILE A 397 -17.69 0.68 -14.92
C ILE A 397 -17.64 0.71 -13.39
N SER A 398 -16.82 -0.12 -12.78
CA SER A 398 -16.71 -0.15 -11.32
C SER A 398 -16.19 1.19 -10.75
N TRP A 399 -15.30 1.87 -11.48
CA TRP A 399 -14.82 3.22 -11.13
C TRP A 399 -15.84 4.32 -11.43
N ASP A 400 -16.62 4.19 -12.50
CA ASP A 400 -17.74 5.09 -12.78
C ASP A 400 -18.80 5.04 -11.66
N LEU A 401 -19.12 3.83 -11.19
CA LEU A 401 -20.02 3.63 -10.05
C LEU A 401 -19.46 4.23 -8.75
N ALA A 402 -18.14 4.18 -8.55
CA ALA A 402 -17.50 4.82 -7.41
C ALA A 402 -17.69 6.35 -7.44
N ILE A 403 -17.60 6.98 -8.61
CA ILE A 403 -17.86 8.42 -8.74
C ILE A 403 -19.32 8.72 -8.49
N ALA A 404 -20.24 7.95 -9.08
CA ALA A 404 -21.67 8.13 -8.86
C ALA A 404 -22.04 8.07 -7.37
N GLN A 405 -21.51 7.07 -6.66
CA GLN A 405 -21.68 6.94 -5.21
C GLN A 405 -21.11 8.16 -4.47
N ARG A 406 -19.85 8.54 -4.75
CA ARG A 406 -19.22 9.70 -4.10
C ARG A 406 -19.96 11.00 -4.37
N TRP A 407 -20.51 11.17 -5.56
CA TRP A 407 -21.33 12.32 -5.91
C TRP A 407 -22.60 12.38 -5.07
N LEU A 408 -23.41 11.33 -5.10
CA LEU A 408 -24.66 11.26 -4.32
C LEU A 408 -24.44 11.43 -2.80
N ASP A 409 -23.30 10.94 -2.28
CA ASP A 409 -22.99 11.03 -0.85
C ASP A 409 -22.53 12.44 -0.41
N ASN A 410 -21.98 13.26 -1.30
CA ASN A 410 -21.23 14.46 -0.90
C ASN A 410 -21.60 15.77 -1.63
N MET A 411 -22.34 15.69 -2.73
CA MET A 411 -22.76 16.83 -3.55
C MET A 411 -24.27 16.96 -3.58
N MET A 412 -24.77 18.19 -3.47
CA MET A 412 -26.17 18.52 -3.69
C MET A 412 -26.30 19.64 -4.72
N ILE A 413 -27.16 19.44 -5.71
CA ILE A 413 -27.43 20.38 -6.79
C ILE A 413 -28.58 21.29 -6.38
N THR A 414 -28.29 22.58 -6.23
CA THR A 414 -29.29 23.60 -5.94
C THR A 414 -29.62 24.39 -7.21
N LYS A 415 -30.91 24.65 -7.44
CA LYS A 415 -31.41 25.39 -8.61
C LYS A 415 -32.06 26.67 -8.14
N SER A 416 -31.42 27.80 -8.43
CA SER A 416 -31.90 29.13 -8.03
C SER A 416 -32.48 29.85 -9.25
N ARG A 417 -33.74 30.31 -9.16
CA ARG A 417 -34.36 31.12 -10.22
C ARG A 417 -33.79 32.54 -10.16
N THR A 418 -33.04 32.93 -11.19
CA THR A 418 -32.53 34.30 -11.36
C THR A 418 -33.56 35.19 -12.04
N SER A 419 -34.47 34.63 -12.85
CA SER A 419 -35.59 35.37 -13.45
C SER A 419 -36.81 34.46 -13.72
N SER A 420 -37.85 35.00 -14.37
CA SER A 420 -39.03 34.21 -14.76
C SER A 420 -38.68 33.07 -15.73
N THR A 421 -37.63 33.22 -16.53
CA THR A 421 -37.19 32.26 -17.58
C THR A 421 -35.78 31.70 -17.40
N GLN A 422 -34.97 32.23 -16.49
CA GLN A 422 -33.61 31.74 -16.20
C GLN A 422 -33.49 31.12 -14.82
N SER A 423 -32.73 30.03 -14.75
CA SER A 423 -32.30 29.38 -13.52
C SER A 423 -30.80 29.15 -13.58
N THR A 424 -30.15 29.24 -12.42
CA THR A 424 -28.74 28.96 -12.22
C THR A 424 -28.60 27.72 -11.34
N PHE A 425 -27.59 26.91 -11.62
CA PHE A 425 -27.25 25.74 -10.82
C PHE A 425 -26.03 26.04 -9.96
N SER A 426 -26.10 25.67 -8.69
CA SER A 426 -25.00 25.75 -7.72
C SER A 426 -24.83 24.39 -7.02
N PHE A 427 -23.63 24.14 -6.48
CA PHE A 427 -23.33 22.91 -5.76
C PHE A 427 -23.13 23.22 -4.28
N GLU A 428 -23.82 22.48 -3.41
CA GLU A 428 -23.62 22.50 -1.98
C GLU A 428 -22.72 21.32 -1.57
N LEU A 429 -21.64 21.63 -0.83
CA LEU A 429 -20.60 20.68 -0.42
C LEU A 429 -20.94 20.07 0.94
N MET A 430 -21.64 18.94 0.94
CA MET A 430 -22.16 18.30 2.17
C MET A 430 -21.05 17.86 3.13
N SER A 431 -19.88 17.54 2.59
CA SER A 431 -18.71 17.07 3.35
C SER A 431 -17.78 18.17 3.85
N LYS A 432 -17.97 19.44 3.45
CA LYS A 432 -16.99 20.52 3.66
C LYS A 432 -16.56 20.67 5.12
N LYS A 433 -17.51 20.70 6.06
CA LYS A 433 -17.22 20.83 7.50
C LYS A 433 -16.32 19.69 8.01
N ARG A 434 -16.67 18.44 7.69
CA ARG A 434 -15.90 17.24 8.07
C ARG A 434 -14.50 17.28 7.50
N GLN A 435 -14.35 17.73 6.24
CA GLN A 435 -13.05 17.81 5.58
C GLN A 435 -12.14 18.91 6.16
N LYS A 436 -12.72 20.04 6.61
CA LYS A 436 -11.99 21.08 7.35
C LYS A 436 -11.47 20.55 8.69
N GLU A 437 -12.29 19.85 9.45
CA GLU A 437 -11.88 19.22 10.73
C GLU A 437 -10.79 18.15 10.52
N ALA A 438 -10.91 17.34 9.48
CA ALA A 438 -9.87 16.36 9.13
C ALA A 438 -8.56 17.05 8.73
N LEU A 439 -8.60 18.11 7.92
CA LEU A 439 -7.39 18.85 7.53
C LEU A 439 -6.68 19.50 8.73
N ARG A 440 -7.43 20.03 9.70
CA ARG A 440 -6.86 20.53 10.97
C ARG A 440 -6.10 19.45 11.72
N LEU A 441 -6.71 18.28 11.91
CA LEU A 441 -6.05 17.16 12.59
C LEU A 441 -4.82 16.68 11.82
N PHE A 442 -4.90 16.63 10.49
CA PHE A 442 -3.79 16.28 9.61
C PHE A 442 -2.60 17.22 9.82
N ALA A 443 -2.84 18.53 9.73
CA ALA A 443 -1.82 19.57 9.96
C ALA A 443 -1.23 19.47 11.38
N ALA A 444 -2.08 19.33 12.40
CA ALA A 444 -1.65 19.29 13.80
C ALA A 444 -0.78 18.05 14.08
N THR A 445 -1.15 16.89 13.52
CA THR A 445 -0.39 15.65 13.69
C THR A 445 0.99 15.73 13.05
N LEU A 446 1.09 16.39 11.89
CA LEU A 446 2.35 16.66 11.19
C LEU A 446 3.13 17.83 11.80
N LYS A 447 2.63 18.44 12.88
CA LYS A 447 3.18 19.66 13.51
C LYS A 447 3.48 20.72 12.46
N TRP A 448 2.47 21.04 11.64
CA TRP A 448 2.63 21.97 10.54
C TRP A 448 3.17 23.33 11.04
N PRO A 449 4.23 23.90 10.44
CA PRO A 449 4.91 25.06 11.01
C PRO A 449 4.08 26.35 11.05
N ASN A 450 3.07 26.48 10.18
CA ASN A 450 2.26 27.70 10.05
C ASN A 450 0.80 27.41 10.40
N MET A 451 0.56 26.89 11.61
CA MET A 451 -0.80 26.47 12.02
C MET A 451 -1.80 27.63 12.05
N ASP A 452 -1.37 28.82 12.49
CA ASP A 452 -2.26 29.97 12.64
C ASP A 452 -2.83 30.44 11.29
N GLU A 453 -2.02 30.41 10.24
CA GLU A 453 -2.45 30.73 8.87
C GLU A 453 -3.45 29.70 8.34
N VAL A 454 -3.17 28.42 8.55
CA VAL A 454 -4.07 27.34 8.15
C VAL A 454 -5.41 27.49 8.87
N GLU A 455 -5.41 27.79 10.16
CA GLU A 455 -6.65 28.01 10.91
C GLU A 455 -7.40 29.25 10.40
N TYR A 456 -6.72 30.37 10.16
CA TYR A 456 -7.32 31.58 9.58
C TYR A 456 -8.08 31.27 8.28
N VAL A 457 -7.42 30.56 7.34
CA VAL A 457 -8.03 30.14 6.07
C VAL A 457 -9.20 29.18 6.28
N LEU A 458 -9.05 28.23 7.22
CA LEU A 458 -10.11 27.26 7.53
C LEU A 458 -11.26 27.84 8.37
N GLU A 459 -11.17 29.06 8.88
CA GLU A 459 -12.31 29.71 9.51
C GLU A 459 -13.24 30.37 8.51
N GLU A 460 -12.76 30.73 7.30
CA GLU A 460 -13.53 31.39 6.24
C GLU A 460 -14.33 32.62 6.75
N ARG A 461 -13.76 33.36 7.71
CA ARG A 461 -14.39 34.58 8.28
C ARG A 461 -14.28 35.79 7.35
N ASP A 462 -13.26 35.80 6.50
CA ASP A 462 -13.00 36.85 5.53
C ASP A 462 -13.70 36.52 4.20
N MET A 463 -14.63 37.39 3.78
CA MET A 463 -15.41 37.20 2.55
C MET A 463 -14.63 37.57 1.28
N GLU A 464 -13.55 38.36 1.40
CA GLU A 464 -12.69 38.71 0.27
C GLU A 464 -11.67 37.60 -0.04
N GLU A 465 -11.47 36.69 0.92
CA GLU A 465 -10.55 35.58 0.77
C GLU A 465 -11.16 34.48 -0.12
N LYS A 466 -10.30 33.87 -0.94
CA LYS A 466 -10.72 32.73 -1.77
C LYS A 466 -11.18 31.56 -0.90
N ALA A 467 -12.39 31.08 -1.17
CA ALA A 467 -12.96 29.90 -0.53
C ALA A 467 -12.01 28.70 -0.64
N VAL A 468 -12.03 27.84 0.38
CA VAL A 468 -11.00 26.79 0.53
C VAL A 468 -10.99 25.79 -0.64
N GLU A 469 -12.16 25.45 -1.17
CA GLU A 469 -12.37 24.56 -2.30
C GLU A 469 -11.86 25.14 -3.63
N ASP A 470 -11.94 26.46 -3.81
CA ASP A 470 -11.63 27.07 -5.10
C ASP A 470 -10.13 27.24 -5.33
N ARG A 471 -9.31 27.04 -4.30
CA ARG A 471 -7.87 27.31 -4.32
C ARG A 471 -7.14 26.51 -5.38
N SER A 472 -7.45 25.22 -5.50
CA SER A 472 -6.93 24.33 -6.53
C SER A 472 -7.90 23.17 -6.83
N ALA A 473 -7.65 22.43 -7.91
CA ALA A 473 -8.43 21.21 -8.19
C ALA A 473 -8.25 20.13 -7.11
N ASP A 474 -7.11 20.11 -6.42
CA ASP A 474 -6.88 19.14 -5.34
C ASP A 474 -7.68 19.54 -4.10
N ALA A 475 -7.70 20.84 -3.76
CA ALA A 475 -8.55 21.41 -2.72
C ALA A 475 -10.05 21.20 -3.00
N MET A 476 -10.49 21.47 -4.23
CA MET A 476 -11.87 21.20 -4.65
C MET A 476 -12.23 19.73 -4.45
N SER A 477 -11.37 18.80 -4.86
CA SER A 477 -11.62 17.35 -4.69
C SER A 477 -11.67 16.93 -3.21
N TRP A 478 -10.81 17.52 -2.36
CA TRP A 478 -10.79 17.25 -0.92
C TRP A 478 -12.05 17.78 -0.22
N PHE A 479 -12.33 19.08 -0.33
CA PHE A 479 -13.43 19.74 0.40
C PHE A 479 -14.81 19.32 -0.11
N SER A 480 -14.93 18.96 -1.40
CA SER A 480 -16.16 18.35 -1.93
C SER A 480 -16.41 16.95 -1.42
N GLY A 481 -15.38 16.21 -0.99
CA GLY A 481 -15.49 14.78 -0.69
C GLY A 481 -15.60 13.88 -1.93
N ILE A 482 -15.46 14.41 -3.15
CA ILE A 482 -15.40 13.63 -4.39
C ILE A 482 -14.00 13.00 -4.54
N ILE A 483 -13.76 11.99 -3.72
CA ILE A 483 -12.48 11.31 -3.60
C ILE A 483 -12.64 9.87 -4.07
N LEU A 484 -11.93 9.55 -5.15
CA LEU A 484 -11.83 8.18 -5.64
C LEU A 484 -10.91 7.35 -4.73
N PRO A 485 -11.24 6.06 -4.50
CA PRO A 485 -10.39 5.19 -3.70
C PRO A 485 -9.03 5.01 -4.38
N GLY A 486 -7.99 4.73 -3.60
CA GLY A 486 -6.64 4.51 -4.08
C GLY A 486 -5.63 5.49 -3.49
N ARG A 487 -4.52 5.66 -4.23
CA ARG A 487 -3.34 6.40 -3.78
C ARG A 487 -3.48 7.91 -3.90
N THR A 488 -4.61 8.41 -4.38
CA THR A 488 -4.81 9.84 -4.72
C THR A 488 -5.16 10.67 -3.49
N LEU A 489 -5.98 10.16 -2.56
CA LEU A 489 -6.40 10.89 -1.34
C LEU A 489 -5.22 11.51 -0.56
N PRO A 490 -4.13 10.78 -0.24
CA PRO A 490 -2.98 11.37 0.44
C PRO A 490 -2.46 12.66 -0.21
N TRP A 491 -2.49 12.74 -1.54
CA TRP A 491 -2.01 13.91 -2.27
C TRP A 491 -3.02 15.05 -2.25
N LEU A 492 -4.32 14.74 -2.37
CA LEU A 492 -5.37 15.73 -2.27
C LEU A 492 -5.31 16.48 -0.94
N ILE A 493 -5.23 15.75 0.18
CA ILE A 493 -5.18 16.36 1.52
C ILE A 493 -3.90 17.17 1.74
N MET A 494 -2.73 16.68 1.29
CA MET A 494 -1.47 17.43 1.43
C MET A 494 -1.44 18.69 0.56
N ASN A 495 -1.85 18.59 -0.71
CA ASN A 495 -1.91 19.76 -1.59
C ASN A 495 -2.95 20.77 -1.08
N SER A 496 -4.08 20.31 -0.53
CA SER A 496 -5.05 21.19 0.14
C SER A 496 -4.47 21.91 1.36
N LEU A 497 -3.63 21.23 2.17
CA LEU A 497 -2.92 21.86 3.28
C LEU A 497 -1.97 22.96 2.79
N ILE A 498 -1.21 22.66 1.73
CA ILE A 498 -0.27 23.60 1.10
C ILE A 498 -1.03 24.82 0.58
N ASP A 499 -2.16 24.62 -0.11
CA ASP A 499 -3.01 25.70 -0.63
C ASP A 499 -3.61 26.59 0.47
N CYS A 500 -3.77 26.05 1.69
CA CYS A 500 -4.22 26.79 2.87
C CYS A 500 -3.09 27.53 3.60
N ASP A 501 -1.84 27.41 3.17
CA ASP A 501 -0.69 28.10 3.75
C ASP A 501 -0.01 29.00 2.72
N ARG A 502 -0.27 30.31 2.79
CA ARG A 502 0.23 31.32 1.82
C ARG A 502 1.75 31.38 1.73
N ASP A 503 2.46 30.95 2.78
CA ASP A 503 3.93 30.97 2.82
C ASP A 503 4.58 29.84 2.02
N THR A 504 3.81 28.82 1.61
CA THR A 504 4.34 27.66 0.88
C THR A 504 4.77 28.00 -0.55
N LYS A 505 4.32 29.14 -1.11
CA LYS A 505 4.66 29.67 -2.45
C LYS A 505 4.47 28.64 -3.58
N GLU A 506 4.73 29.04 -4.83
CA GLU A 506 4.68 28.15 -6.00
C GLU A 506 5.72 27.01 -5.97
N ALA A 507 6.66 27.02 -5.00
CA ALA A 507 7.73 26.05 -4.89
C ALA A 507 7.23 24.60 -4.69
N LEU A 508 6.03 24.43 -4.11
CA LEU A 508 5.45 23.12 -3.82
C LEU A 508 4.42 22.61 -4.85
N ASN A 509 4.12 23.38 -5.90
CA ASN A 509 3.09 23.06 -6.91
C ASN A 509 3.38 21.79 -7.75
N HIS A 510 4.57 21.21 -7.59
CA HIS A 510 5.02 20.06 -8.37
C HIS A 510 4.78 18.71 -7.68
N LEU A 511 4.18 18.71 -6.48
CA LEU A 511 3.76 17.49 -5.79
C LEU A 511 2.58 16.85 -6.53
N THR A 512 2.72 15.57 -6.86
CA THR A 512 1.70 14.83 -7.58
C THR A 512 1.72 13.35 -7.22
N HIS A 513 0.54 12.76 -7.11
CA HIS A 513 0.35 11.32 -6.90
C HIS A 513 0.93 10.45 -8.00
N MET A 514 1.16 11.01 -9.18
CA MET A 514 1.83 10.33 -10.30
C MET A 514 3.32 10.06 -10.03
N GLN A 515 3.92 10.74 -9.05
CA GLN A 515 5.33 10.60 -8.69
C GLN A 515 5.45 10.33 -7.18
N PRO A 516 5.06 9.13 -6.73
CA PRO A 516 4.87 8.84 -5.31
C PRO A 516 6.16 8.82 -4.49
N SER A 517 7.33 8.65 -5.13
CA SER A 517 8.65 8.68 -4.51
C SER A 517 9.13 10.12 -4.24
N SER A 518 8.27 10.94 -3.65
CA SER A 518 8.52 12.37 -3.45
C SER A 518 8.19 12.83 -2.03
N GLY A 519 8.74 13.98 -1.69
CA GLY A 519 8.48 14.73 -0.48
C GLY A 519 8.94 16.17 -0.64
N PHE A 520 9.05 16.91 0.46
CA PHE A 520 9.50 18.29 0.43
C PHE A 520 10.08 18.74 1.76
N GLN A 521 10.92 19.77 1.71
CA GLN A 521 11.31 20.55 2.88
C GLN A 521 10.41 21.79 2.96
N TYR A 522 9.91 22.08 4.16
CA TYR A 522 9.22 23.34 4.45
C TYR A 522 9.68 23.88 5.81
N ARG A 523 10.30 25.05 5.77
CA ARG A 523 10.97 25.68 6.92
C ARG A 523 12.04 24.74 7.50
N ALA A 524 11.88 24.28 8.74
CA ALA A 524 12.85 23.46 9.47
C ALA A 524 12.43 21.98 9.61
N ASN A 525 11.53 21.50 8.73
CA ASN A 525 11.05 20.11 8.73
C ASN A 525 10.98 19.57 7.29
N THR A 526 11.08 18.24 7.16
CA THR A 526 10.77 17.54 5.91
C THR A 526 9.52 16.65 6.05
N TYR A 527 8.81 16.48 4.95
CA TYR A 527 7.57 15.70 4.86
C TYR A 527 7.64 14.77 3.65
N TRP A 528 7.28 13.50 3.85
CA TRP A 528 7.47 12.46 2.83
C TRP A 528 6.21 11.65 2.62
N SER A 529 5.92 11.32 1.36
CA SER A 529 4.90 10.31 1.07
C SER A 529 5.29 8.97 1.70
N SER A 530 4.32 8.19 2.15
CA SER A 530 4.53 6.83 2.66
C SER A 530 5.13 5.86 1.63
N GLN A 531 5.08 6.22 0.34
CA GLN A 531 5.71 5.46 -0.76
C GLN A 531 7.16 5.86 -1.04
N CYS A 532 7.64 6.96 -0.44
CA CYS A 532 9.02 7.39 -0.58
C CYS A 532 9.92 6.66 0.43
N ILE A 533 11.04 6.09 -0.04
CA ILE A 533 11.96 5.36 0.84
C ILE A 533 12.51 6.21 2.00
N VAL A 534 12.70 7.52 1.79
CA VAL A 534 13.13 8.45 2.85
C VAL A 534 12.11 8.47 3.98
N GLY A 535 10.82 8.61 3.66
CA GLY A 535 9.73 8.56 4.62
C GLY A 535 9.63 7.21 5.31
N LYS A 536 9.74 6.10 4.57
CA LYS A 536 9.71 4.74 5.12
C LYS A 536 10.81 4.50 6.17
N VAL A 537 12.01 5.02 5.93
CA VAL A 537 13.16 4.89 6.85
C VAL A 537 13.03 5.85 8.04
N LEU A 538 12.81 7.14 7.79
CA LEU A 538 12.69 8.16 8.83
C LEU A 538 11.40 8.04 9.65
N GLY A 539 10.41 7.26 9.20
CA GLY A 539 9.21 6.96 9.97
C GLY A 539 9.49 6.35 11.34
N ALA A 540 10.63 5.68 11.51
CA ALA A 540 11.07 5.15 12.80
C ALA A 540 11.76 6.18 13.71
N ALA A 541 12.08 7.38 13.19
CA ALA A 541 12.79 8.38 13.97
C ALA A 541 11.89 9.00 15.05
N ARG A 542 12.53 9.47 16.12
CA ARG A 542 11.84 10.07 17.26
C ARG A 542 10.90 11.20 16.84
N GLY A 543 9.67 11.15 17.35
CA GLY A 543 8.68 12.21 17.16
C GLY A 543 8.05 12.27 15.77
N VAL A 544 8.49 11.43 14.83
CA VAL A 544 7.89 11.30 13.49
C VAL A 544 6.55 10.59 13.60
N LYS A 545 5.55 11.09 12.87
CA LYS A 545 4.20 10.52 12.81
C LYS A 545 3.84 10.17 11.37
N GLN A 546 2.83 9.32 11.24
CA GLN A 546 2.20 8.99 9.96
C GLN A 546 0.71 9.26 10.05
N ILE A 547 0.17 9.96 9.06
CA ILE A 547 -1.27 10.24 8.95
C ILE A 547 -1.66 10.37 7.49
N ALA A 548 -2.77 9.76 7.11
CA ALA A 548 -3.34 9.81 5.75
C ALA A 548 -2.32 9.63 4.60
N GLY A 549 -1.32 8.74 4.76
CA GLY A 549 -0.30 8.47 3.74
C GLY A 549 0.89 9.43 3.67
N TRP A 550 1.03 10.34 4.65
CA TRP A 550 2.18 11.21 4.82
C TRP A 550 2.92 10.96 6.12
N ILE A 551 4.23 11.17 6.10
CA ILE A 551 5.16 10.94 7.19
C ILE A 551 5.89 12.23 7.50
N GLY A 552 5.88 12.64 8.77
CA GLY A 552 6.57 13.82 9.26
C GLY A 552 6.12 14.23 10.67
N PRO A 553 6.67 15.34 11.20
CA PRO A 553 7.80 16.08 10.65
C PRO A 553 9.10 15.29 10.81
N CYS A 554 9.89 15.20 9.76
CA CYS A 554 11.22 14.58 9.77
C CYS A 554 12.33 15.64 9.85
N ILE A 555 13.54 15.21 10.20
CA ILE A 555 14.72 16.09 10.28
C ILE A 555 14.91 16.89 8.98
N TYR A 556 15.28 18.17 9.12
CA TYR A 556 15.63 19.02 8.00
C TYR A 556 17.04 18.72 7.48
N THR A 557 17.35 19.30 6.34
CA THR A 557 18.68 19.22 5.74
C THR A 557 19.09 20.59 5.18
N PRO A 558 20.34 21.01 5.39
CA PRO A 558 20.88 22.22 4.78
C PRO A 558 21.13 22.06 3.26
N ASP A 559 21.09 20.83 2.73
CA ASP A 559 21.28 20.56 1.30
C ASP A 559 20.10 21.06 0.44
N LEU A 560 18.94 21.26 1.05
CA LEU A 560 17.71 21.72 0.39
C LEU A 560 17.41 23.17 0.78
N LYS A 561 16.72 23.89 -0.10
CA LYS A 561 16.21 25.23 0.22
C LYS A 561 15.19 25.16 1.35
N ARG A 562 14.88 26.32 1.94
CA ARG A 562 13.85 26.46 2.98
C ARG A 562 12.49 25.89 2.56
N THR A 563 12.14 26.01 1.29
CA THR A 563 10.94 25.39 0.70
C THR A 563 11.33 24.78 -0.65
N GLU A 564 11.29 23.45 -0.75
CA GLU A 564 11.69 22.73 -1.97
C GLU A 564 11.06 21.35 -2.08
N CYS A 565 10.47 21.05 -3.24
CA CYS A 565 10.05 19.70 -3.60
C CYS A 565 11.23 18.81 -3.99
N VAL A 566 11.21 17.58 -3.51
CA VAL A 566 12.24 16.58 -3.76
C VAL A 566 11.63 15.34 -4.37
N LYS A 567 12.22 14.88 -5.48
CA LYS A 567 11.97 13.56 -6.04
C LYS A 567 13.15 12.67 -5.72
N VAL A 568 12.88 11.52 -5.10
CA VAL A 568 13.94 10.59 -4.71
C VAL A 568 14.10 9.53 -5.78
N LYS A 569 15.33 9.35 -6.24
CA LYS A 569 15.69 8.22 -7.09
C LYS A 569 15.70 6.95 -6.24
N GLN A 570 14.78 6.04 -6.53
CA GLN A 570 14.72 4.73 -5.91
C GLN A 570 14.62 3.64 -6.98
N LEU A 571 15.40 2.59 -6.83
CA LEU A 571 15.37 1.37 -7.64
C LEU A 571 14.31 0.42 -7.08
N GLU A 572 13.76 -0.45 -7.92
CA GLU A 572 12.87 -1.52 -7.44
C GLU A 572 13.61 -2.44 -6.45
N SER A 573 12.89 -2.92 -5.44
CA SER A 573 13.45 -3.88 -4.48
C SER A 573 14.01 -5.13 -5.18
N VAL A 574 15.04 -5.74 -4.58
CA VAL A 574 15.57 -7.03 -5.03
C VAL A 574 14.81 -8.23 -4.43
N ASP A 575 13.72 -7.98 -3.70
CA ASP A 575 12.85 -9.01 -3.17
C ASP A 575 12.08 -9.76 -4.28
N PRO A 576 11.92 -11.08 -4.17
CA PRO A 576 11.08 -11.83 -5.10
C PRO A 576 9.62 -11.42 -4.92
N LYS A 577 8.90 -11.24 -6.03
CA LYS A 577 7.44 -11.10 -6.01
C LYS A 577 6.80 -12.42 -5.63
N LEU A 578 5.74 -12.39 -4.82
CA LEU A 578 5.01 -13.59 -4.45
C LEU A 578 4.32 -14.18 -5.70
N THR A 579 4.35 -15.50 -5.80
CA THR A 579 3.59 -16.26 -6.80
C THR A 579 2.26 -16.75 -6.20
N PRO A 580 1.28 -17.19 -7.01
CA PRO A 580 0.04 -17.79 -6.49
C PRO A 580 0.31 -18.91 -5.48
N ARG A 581 1.30 -19.77 -5.79
CA ARG A 581 1.72 -20.86 -4.90
C ARG A 581 2.27 -20.34 -3.57
N ASP A 582 3.09 -19.28 -3.58
CA ASP A 582 3.58 -18.70 -2.33
C ASP A 582 2.41 -18.24 -1.44
N VAL A 583 1.38 -17.63 -2.04
CA VAL A 583 0.20 -17.15 -1.32
C VAL A 583 -0.65 -18.31 -0.80
N GLU A 584 -0.95 -19.32 -1.61
CA GLU A 584 -1.73 -20.50 -1.19
C GLU A 584 -1.09 -21.23 0.00
N PHE A 585 0.23 -21.41 -0.02
CA PHE A 585 1.00 -22.09 1.03
C PHE A 585 1.52 -21.14 2.12
N LEU A 586 0.96 -19.94 2.22
CA LEU A 586 1.36 -18.95 3.22
C LEU A 586 1.11 -19.44 4.66
N GLY A 587 0.02 -20.20 4.87
CA GLY A 587 -0.32 -20.73 6.19
C GLY A 587 0.69 -21.74 6.72
N GLU A 588 1.10 -22.70 5.89
CA GLU A 588 2.13 -23.69 6.24
C GLU A 588 3.45 -23.01 6.63
N ARG A 589 3.86 -21.96 5.91
CA ARG A 589 5.09 -21.19 6.19
C ARG A 589 5.01 -20.28 7.41
N SER A 590 3.83 -20.14 8.01
CA SER A 590 3.61 -19.40 9.26
C SER A 590 3.28 -20.32 10.45
N HIS A 591 2.99 -21.59 10.19
CA HIS A 591 2.44 -22.51 11.18
C HIS A 591 3.48 -22.81 12.29
N PRO A 592 3.11 -22.68 13.57
CA PRO A 592 4.07 -22.78 14.67
C PRO A 592 4.58 -24.21 14.93
N LEU A 593 3.84 -25.25 14.52
CA LEU A 593 4.26 -26.66 14.64
C LEU A 593 5.26 -27.11 13.56
N GLY A 594 5.44 -26.34 12.49
CA GLY A 594 6.08 -26.86 11.28
C GLY A 594 5.16 -27.85 10.54
N PRO A 595 5.73 -28.84 9.82
CA PRO A 595 4.98 -29.85 9.08
C PRO A 595 4.00 -30.64 9.94
N THR A 596 2.90 -31.10 9.36
CA THR A 596 1.93 -31.93 10.06
C THR A 596 2.52 -33.31 10.37
N GLU A 597 2.64 -33.63 11.67
CA GLU A 597 3.19 -34.90 12.15
C GLU A 597 2.28 -35.56 13.19
N THR A 598 2.57 -36.83 13.52
CA THR A 598 1.80 -37.59 14.52
C THR A 598 2.25 -37.32 15.95
N SER A 599 3.47 -36.82 16.13
CA SER A 599 4.04 -36.45 17.42
C SER A 599 5.03 -35.31 17.22
N TYR A 600 5.12 -34.39 18.18
CA TYR A 600 5.98 -33.22 18.09
C TYR A 600 7.03 -33.27 19.21
N PRO A 601 8.28 -33.69 18.91
CA PRO A 601 9.37 -33.74 19.88
C PRO A 601 9.65 -32.35 20.46
N ILE A 602 9.88 -32.26 21.77
CA ILE A 602 10.11 -30.98 22.44
C ILE A 602 11.42 -30.32 22.01
N ASP A 603 12.44 -31.13 21.74
CA ASP A 603 13.77 -30.68 21.31
C ASP A 603 13.80 -30.12 19.89
N ASP A 604 12.72 -30.27 19.11
CA ASP A 604 12.57 -29.65 17.78
C ASP A 604 12.22 -28.16 17.86
N TYR A 605 11.99 -27.65 19.07
CA TYR A 605 11.53 -26.30 19.33
C TYR A 605 12.43 -25.56 20.30
N GLU A 606 12.66 -24.27 20.03
CA GLU A 606 13.34 -23.36 20.94
C GLU A 606 12.54 -22.07 21.18
N VAL A 607 12.86 -21.34 22.25
CA VAL A 607 12.24 -20.02 22.52
C VAL A 607 13.26 -18.93 22.22
N PRO A 608 13.26 -18.34 21.02
CA PRO A 608 14.17 -17.26 20.68
C PRO A 608 13.77 -15.98 21.43
N LEU A 609 14.76 -15.33 22.06
CA LEU A 609 14.59 -14.09 22.81
C LEU A 609 15.68 -13.09 22.38
N PRO A 610 15.32 -11.82 22.12
CA PRO A 610 16.31 -10.79 21.83
C PRO A 610 17.13 -10.45 23.09
N ASP A 611 18.38 -10.05 22.92
CA ASP A 611 19.20 -9.57 24.04
C ASP A 611 18.78 -8.15 24.48
N THR A 612 17.92 -8.08 25.50
CA THR A 612 17.45 -6.82 26.10
C THR A 612 18.38 -6.26 27.17
N LYS A 613 19.45 -6.97 27.54
CA LYS A 613 20.36 -6.55 28.63
C LYS A 613 21.52 -5.71 28.11
N ASN A 614 22.04 -6.05 26.94
CA ASN A 614 23.20 -5.40 26.34
C ASN A 614 22.80 -4.59 25.09
N VAL A 615 21.95 -3.58 25.29
CA VAL A 615 21.44 -2.71 24.22
C VAL A 615 22.47 -1.60 23.91
N THR A 616 22.69 -1.34 22.62
CA THR A 616 23.60 -0.28 22.17
C THR A 616 22.82 1.01 21.91
N ASP A 617 23.01 2.03 22.74
CA ASP A 617 22.28 3.32 22.65
C ASP A 617 23.11 4.47 22.04
N LEU A 618 24.16 4.15 21.27
CA LEU A 618 25.16 5.11 20.79
C LEU A 618 24.96 5.59 19.34
N ILE A 619 24.12 4.93 18.54
CA ILE A 619 23.91 5.30 17.14
C ILE A 619 23.11 6.61 17.08
N ARG A 620 23.62 7.60 16.35
CA ARG A 620 22.94 8.88 16.12
C ARG A 620 22.90 9.25 14.65
N ILE A 621 21.79 9.81 14.20
CA ILE A 621 21.71 10.41 12.86
C ILE A 621 22.49 11.72 12.88
N GLU A 622 23.55 11.83 12.08
CA GLU A 622 24.31 13.08 11.92
C GLU A 622 23.64 14.02 10.92
N LYS A 623 23.24 13.49 9.76
CA LYS A 623 22.61 14.28 8.70
C LYS A 623 21.82 13.44 7.70
N LEU A 624 20.77 14.06 7.17
CA LEU A 624 20.10 13.66 5.95
C LEU A 624 20.71 14.43 4.76
N ASN A 625 21.18 13.72 3.75
CA ASN A 625 21.92 14.30 2.62
C ASN A 625 21.21 14.02 1.29
N PHE A 626 21.07 15.06 0.45
CA PHE A 626 20.53 14.95 -0.91
C PHE A 626 21.54 15.44 -1.93
N LYS A 627 21.86 14.58 -2.91
CA LYS A 627 22.72 14.94 -4.04
C LYS A 627 21.91 14.90 -5.32
N PRO A 628 21.85 15.98 -6.13
CA PRO A 628 21.19 15.93 -7.42
C PRO A 628 21.73 14.76 -8.26
N ALA A 629 20.82 13.93 -8.77
CA ALA A 629 21.19 12.79 -9.59
C ALA A 629 21.87 13.28 -10.87
N LYS A 630 22.93 12.58 -11.30
CA LYS A 630 23.68 12.91 -12.53
C LYS A 630 22.78 12.89 -13.77
N ASP A 631 21.87 11.92 -13.82
CA ASP A 631 20.88 11.75 -14.88
C ASP A 631 19.56 12.40 -14.46
N GLN A 632 19.37 13.65 -14.90
CA GLN A 632 18.08 14.33 -14.73
C GLN A 632 17.14 13.94 -15.89
N PRO A 633 15.85 13.61 -15.60
CA PRO A 633 14.91 13.24 -16.64
C PRO A 633 14.68 14.39 -17.61
N SER A 634 14.56 14.10 -18.91
CA SER A 634 14.47 15.12 -19.98
C SER A 634 13.35 16.15 -19.79
N SER A 635 12.31 15.83 -19.01
CA SER A 635 11.22 16.75 -18.62
C SER A 635 11.70 17.92 -17.75
N THR A 636 12.71 17.71 -16.89
CA THR A 636 13.29 18.79 -16.03
C THR A 636 14.02 19.86 -16.83
N ARG A 637 14.41 19.57 -18.08
CA ARG A 637 15.06 20.57 -18.96
C ARG A 637 14.06 21.47 -19.69
N LYS A 638 12.76 21.13 -19.70
CA LYS A 638 11.74 21.80 -20.53
C LYS A 638 10.81 22.74 -19.77
N VAL A 639 10.70 22.62 -18.44
CA VAL A 639 9.81 23.45 -17.61
C VAL A 639 10.62 24.06 -16.46
N SER A 640 10.74 25.40 -16.46
CA SER A 640 11.38 26.16 -15.39
C SER A 640 10.72 25.81 -14.04
N GLY A 641 11.52 25.46 -13.03
CA GLY A 641 11.01 25.11 -11.69
C GLY A 641 10.67 23.63 -11.46
N SER A 642 10.86 22.75 -12.45
CA SER A 642 10.64 21.31 -12.23
C SER A 642 11.55 20.76 -11.12
N PRO A 643 11.00 20.02 -10.14
CA PRO A 643 11.80 19.48 -9.04
C PRO A 643 12.82 18.46 -9.55
N LEU A 644 14.05 18.61 -9.05
CA LEU A 644 15.16 17.76 -9.39
C LEU A 644 14.96 16.37 -8.79
N VAL A 645 15.56 15.37 -9.45
CA VAL A 645 15.70 14.03 -8.91
C VAL A 645 16.99 13.97 -8.09
N PHE A 646 16.91 13.44 -6.87
CA PHE A 646 18.02 13.35 -5.92
C PHE A 646 18.34 11.91 -5.53
N ASP A 647 19.63 11.64 -5.34
CA ASP A 647 20.12 10.50 -4.58
C ASP A 647 20.11 10.86 -3.08
N ALA A 648 19.37 10.11 -2.28
CA ALA A 648 19.23 10.32 -0.84
C ALA A 648 20.17 9.40 -0.03
N SER A 649 20.71 9.92 1.07
CA SER A 649 21.51 9.14 2.02
C SER A 649 21.40 9.70 3.44
N ILE A 650 21.47 8.82 4.43
CA ILE A 650 21.53 9.19 5.85
C ILE A 650 22.92 8.83 6.39
N PHE A 651 23.52 9.73 7.14
CA PHE A 651 24.82 9.53 7.80
C PHE A 651 24.58 9.26 9.28
N PHE A 652 25.23 8.22 9.81
CA PHE A 652 25.11 7.80 11.19
C PHE A 652 26.46 7.88 11.91
N ALA A 653 26.49 8.42 13.12
CA ALA A 653 27.65 8.42 14.01
C ALA A 653 27.56 7.26 14.99
N PHE A 654 28.59 6.40 15.04
CA PHE A 654 28.84 5.48 16.15
C PHE A 654 30.22 4.84 16.03
N GLY A 655 30.76 4.37 17.16
CA GLY A 655 32.09 3.75 17.20
C GLY A 655 33.24 4.72 16.90
N GLY A 656 32.98 6.03 16.91
CA GLY A 656 33.95 7.07 16.52
C GLY A 656 34.01 7.34 15.01
N ASP A 657 33.22 6.63 14.21
CA ASP A 657 33.18 6.75 12.75
C ASP A 657 31.81 7.23 12.25
N THR A 658 31.81 7.79 11.03
CA THR A 658 30.60 8.18 10.31
C THR A 658 30.28 7.16 9.21
N TRP A 659 29.08 6.60 9.24
CA TRP A 659 28.62 5.56 8.33
C TRP A 659 27.52 6.05 7.38
N PRO A 660 27.81 6.20 6.07
CA PRO A 660 26.82 6.66 5.09
C PRO A 660 25.95 5.52 4.55
N MET A 661 24.64 5.59 4.79
CA MET A 661 23.65 4.68 4.21
C MET A 661 22.90 5.34 3.06
N LYS A 662 23.11 4.83 1.84
CA LYS A 662 22.42 5.30 0.64
C LYS A 662 21.05 4.67 0.55
N LEU A 663 19.99 5.45 0.41
CA LEU A 663 18.61 4.97 0.30
C LEU A 663 18.28 4.66 -1.15
N ARG A 664 18.86 3.57 -1.68
CA ARG A 664 18.86 3.28 -3.13
C ARG A 664 17.62 2.54 -3.61
N TYR A 665 17.02 1.71 -2.76
CA TYR A 665 15.98 0.77 -3.15
C TYR A 665 14.65 1.09 -2.46
N ASP A 666 13.55 0.98 -3.19
CA ASP A 666 12.19 1.05 -2.67
C ASP A 666 11.81 -0.29 -2.03
N VAL A 667 12.27 -0.49 -0.80
CA VAL A 667 11.94 -1.65 0.03
C VAL A 667 10.68 -1.39 0.85
N ASP A 668 10.02 -2.44 1.33
CA ASP A 668 8.88 -2.34 2.23
C ASP A 668 9.25 -2.78 3.65
N PHE A 669 8.82 -1.99 4.63
CA PHE A 669 8.89 -2.36 6.04
C PHE A 669 7.50 -2.83 6.46
N ILE A 670 7.35 -4.12 6.71
CA ILE A 670 6.06 -4.75 7.00
C ILE A 670 5.89 -4.78 8.51
N ASN A 671 4.87 -4.11 9.05
CA ASN A 671 4.61 -4.12 10.49
C ASN A 671 4.16 -5.52 10.92
N ALA A 672 4.90 -6.14 11.83
CA ALA A 672 4.58 -7.48 12.31
C ALA A 672 3.22 -7.51 13.02
N PHE A 673 2.50 -8.61 12.88
CA PHE A 673 1.20 -8.78 13.52
C PHE A 673 1.37 -9.03 15.03
N PRO A 674 0.56 -8.45 15.91
CA PRO A 674 0.67 -8.67 17.35
C PRO A 674 0.26 -10.11 17.74
N CYS A 675 1.16 -10.81 18.44
CA CYS A 675 0.89 -12.14 18.99
C CYS A 675 0.28 -12.05 20.40
N HIS A 676 -0.29 -13.13 20.92
CA HIS A 676 -0.88 -13.17 22.27
C HIS A 676 -0.18 -14.23 23.12
N GLN A 677 0.03 -14.00 24.41
CA GLN A 677 0.65 -14.97 25.34
C GLN A 677 2.03 -15.52 24.90
N GLY A 678 2.78 -14.75 24.10
CA GLY A 678 4.18 -15.06 23.80
C GLY A 678 5.10 -14.94 25.03
N PRO A 679 6.39 -15.30 24.96
CA PRO A 679 7.13 -15.68 23.77
C PRO A 679 6.75 -17.06 23.23
N HIS A 680 6.59 -17.20 21.92
CA HIS A 680 6.26 -18.49 21.31
C HIS A 680 7.53 -19.28 21.03
N VAL A 681 7.39 -20.60 20.92
CA VAL A 681 8.47 -21.44 20.42
C VAL A 681 8.63 -21.27 18.90
N LEU A 682 9.79 -21.65 18.40
CA LEU A 682 10.17 -21.67 17.00
C LEU A 682 10.67 -23.08 16.65
N PHE A 683 10.07 -23.67 15.61
CA PHE A 683 10.49 -24.95 15.07
C PHE A 683 11.84 -24.83 14.34
N TYR A 684 12.70 -25.85 14.44
CA TYR A 684 14.10 -25.79 14.01
C TYR A 684 14.31 -25.47 12.51
N ASP A 685 13.36 -25.83 11.64
CA ASP A 685 13.45 -25.52 10.19
C ASP A 685 13.35 -24.02 9.88
N PHE A 686 12.81 -23.21 10.80
CA PHE A 686 12.82 -21.75 10.69
C PHE A 686 14.20 -21.19 11.08
N THR A 687 15.19 -21.39 10.21
CA THR A 687 16.55 -20.95 10.48
C THR A 687 16.68 -19.42 10.53
N TYR A 688 17.42 -18.92 11.50
CA TYR A 688 17.68 -17.49 11.63
C TYR A 688 19.10 -17.21 12.11
N LYS A 689 19.56 -15.98 11.89
CA LYS A 689 20.78 -15.41 12.47
C LYS A 689 20.43 -14.12 13.19
N ALA A 690 20.65 -14.08 14.50
CA ALA A 690 20.50 -12.85 15.28
C ALA A 690 21.78 -12.00 15.22
N ILE A 691 21.63 -10.68 15.09
CA ILE A 691 22.73 -9.72 15.14
C ILE A 691 22.32 -8.46 15.89
N LYS A 692 23.21 -7.97 16.76
CA LYS A 692 23.05 -6.67 17.40
C LYS A 692 23.45 -5.55 16.46
N ILE A 693 22.69 -4.48 16.51
CA ILE A 693 22.87 -3.37 15.58
C ILE A 693 24.27 -2.74 15.63
N GLY A 694 24.85 -2.57 16.83
CA GLY A 694 26.17 -2.02 17.03
C GLY A 694 27.34 -3.00 16.92
N GLN A 695 27.09 -4.29 16.65
CA GLN A 695 28.11 -5.35 16.68
C GLN A 695 28.12 -6.19 15.40
N GLY A 696 28.20 -5.50 14.24
CA GLY A 696 28.53 -6.14 12.95
C GLY A 696 27.51 -6.00 11.83
N LEU A 697 26.42 -5.23 12.02
CA LEU A 697 25.47 -4.98 10.92
C LEU A 697 26.14 -4.25 9.75
N VAL A 698 27.03 -3.30 10.06
CA VAL A 698 27.82 -2.55 9.07
C VAL A 698 28.66 -3.46 8.19
N ASP A 699 29.33 -4.44 8.81
CA ASP A 699 30.26 -5.35 8.15
C ASP A 699 29.52 -6.48 7.40
N LEU A 700 28.21 -6.60 7.60
CA LEU A 700 27.40 -7.60 6.93
C LEU A 700 27.15 -7.17 5.48
N HIS A 701 27.80 -7.89 4.56
CA HIS A 701 27.62 -7.71 3.13
C HIS A 701 27.02 -8.98 2.50
N ASP A 702 26.33 -8.81 1.36
CA ASP A 702 25.76 -9.90 0.58
C ASP A 702 24.76 -10.81 1.33
N TRP A 703 24.04 -10.28 2.34
CA TRP A 703 23.04 -11.07 3.07
C TRP A 703 22.00 -11.71 2.14
N ALA A 704 21.59 -11.00 1.08
CA ALA A 704 20.72 -11.55 0.04
C ALA A 704 21.20 -12.93 -0.47
N ARG A 705 22.51 -13.09 -0.73
CA ARG A 705 23.07 -14.38 -1.18
C ARG A 705 23.11 -15.41 -0.06
N GLN A 706 23.41 -14.97 1.16
CA GLN A 706 23.49 -15.85 2.34
C GLN A 706 22.12 -16.40 2.73
N SER A 707 21.05 -15.64 2.49
CA SER A 707 19.66 -16.06 2.74
C SER A 707 19.08 -16.94 1.64
N GLY A 708 19.92 -17.48 0.73
CA GLY A 708 19.49 -18.37 -0.35
C GLY A 708 19.15 -17.69 -1.68
N ARG A 709 19.27 -16.36 -1.82
CA ARG A 709 19.04 -15.70 -3.12
C ARG A 709 20.24 -15.90 -4.03
N HIS A 710 20.07 -16.64 -5.11
CA HIS A 710 21.07 -16.63 -6.17
C HIS A 710 20.98 -15.30 -6.91
N SER A 711 22.12 -14.62 -7.10
CA SER A 711 22.16 -13.50 -8.03
C SER A 711 21.70 -14.01 -9.40
N ARG A 712 20.70 -13.35 -9.99
CA ARG A 712 20.53 -13.38 -11.44
C ARG A 712 21.92 -13.20 -12.05
N PRO A 713 22.35 -14.00 -13.04
CA PRO A 713 23.59 -13.70 -13.73
C PRO A 713 23.49 -12.25 -14.17
N SER A 714 24.42 -11.43 -13.68
CA SER A 714 24.58 -10.07 -14.16
C SER A 714 24.70 -10.19 -15.67
N SER A 715 23.72 -9.69 -16.41
CA SER A 715 23.74 -9.68 -17.87
C SER A 715 24.72 -8.61 -18.34
N THR A 716 26.00 -8.80 -18.00
CA THR A 716 27.09 -8.23 -18.78
C THR A 716 27.04 -8.87 -20.16
N ARG A 717 26.57 -8.08 -21.13
CA ARG A 717 26.72 -8.28 -22.59
C ARG A 717 26.09 -9.56 -23.16
N SER A 718 24.80 -9.49 -23.43
CA SER A 718 24.23 -10.15 -24.60
C SER A 718 23.01 -9.37 -25.07
N SER A 719 23.11 -8.76 -26.25
CA SER A 719 22.03 -8.05 -26.93
C SER A 719 20.77 -8.94 -27.03
N PRO A 720 19.56 -8.43 -26.81
CA PRO A 720 18.35 -9.21 -27.02
C PRO A 720 18.16 -9.39 -28.53
N LYS A 721 18.44 -10.59 -29.03
CA LYS A 721 17.91 -10.99 -30.34
C LYS A 721 16.39 -11.02 -30.21
N LYS A 722 15.72 -10.15 -30.97
CA LYS A 722 14.29 -10.28 -31.28
C LYS A 722 14.09 -11.69 -31.86
N ASN A 723 13.16 -12.46 -31.30
CA ASN A 723 12.85 -13.87 -31.57
C ASN A 723 13.36 -14.88 -30.52
N ALA A 724 13.20 -14.58 -29.23
CA ALA A 724 13.04 -15.63 -28.23
C ALA A 724 11.54 -15.91 -28.06
N LEU A 725 11.01 -16.75 -28.95
CA LEU A 725 9.80 -17.52 -28.64
C LEU A 725 10.05 -18.26 -27.33
N ALA A 726 9.05 -18.25 -26.45
CA ALA A 726 9.06 -18.93 -25.17
C ALA A 726 9.60 -20.36 -25.32
N LEU A 727 10.78 -20.60 -24.75
CA LEU A 727 11.19 -21.93 -24.31
C LEU A 727 10.63 -22.09 -22.89
N PRO A 728 9.62 -22.94 -22.65
CA PRO A 728 9.10 -23.18 -21.32
C PRO A 728 9.99 -24.24 -20.66
N ASN A 729 11.16 -23.88 -20.12
CA ASN A 729 11.91 -24.79 -19.23
C ASN A 729 13.09 -24.18 -18.44
N GLU A 730 12.91 -23.03 -17.81
CA GLU A 730 13.58 -22.78 -16.52
C GLU A 730 12.49 -22.73 -15.46
N HIS A 731 12.55 -23.61 -14.46
CA HIS A 731 11.64 -23.54 -13.31
C HIS A 731 11.88 -22.19 -12.62
N THR A 732 11.00 -21.22 -12.86
CA THR A 732 11.00 -19.96 -12.11
C THR A 732 10.79 -20.33 -10.65
N ARG A 733 11.87 -20.29 -9.85
CA ARG A 733 11.80 -20.57 -8.43
C ARG A 733 10.80 -19.62 -7.78
N THR A 734 9.96 -20.18 -6.94
CA THR A 734 9.00 -19.45 -6.10
C THR A 734 9.72 -18.49 -5.16
N ALA A 735 8.98 -17.56 -4.54
CA ALA A 735 9.59 -16.61 -3.61
C ALA A 735 10.10 -17.30 -2.34
N HIS A 736 9.39 -18.32 -1.84
CA HIS A 736 9.80 -19.03 -0.62
C HIS A 736 11.10 -19.83 -0.80
N GLU A 737 11.34 -20.42 -1.97
CA GLU A 737 12.60 -21.12 -2.28
C GLU A 737 13.84 -20.20 -2.27
N GLN A 738 13.64 -18.88 -2.27
CA GLN A 738 14.68 -17.87 -2.27
C GLN A 738 14.94 -17.27 -0.88
N VAL A 739 14.25 -17.74 0.15
CA VAL A 739 14.45 -17.34 1.56
C VAL A 739 14.65 -18.58 2.41
N THR A 740 15.91 -18.95 2.60
CA THR A 740 16.28 -20.13 3.41
C THR A 740 16.61 -19.76 4.86
N ASN A 741 17.00 -18.52 5.14
CA ASN A 741 17.45 -18.05 6.44
C ASN A 741 17.06 -16.58 6.67
N VAL A 742 16.63 -16.23 7.88
CA VAL A 742 16.19 -14.89 8.27
C VAL A 742 17.22 -14.18 9.15
N LEU A 743 17.58 -12.94 8.82
CA LEU A 743 18.40 -12.09 9.69
C LEU A 743 17.50 -11.38 10.71
N ALA A 744 17.68 -11.66 11.99
CA ALA A 744 17.03 -10.92 13.07
C ALA A 744 17.97 -9.80 13.57
N ILE A 745 17.68 -8.57 13.18
CA ILE A 745 18.41 -7.37 13.61
C ILE A 745 17.81 -6.89 14.93
N GLU A 746 18.59 -6.93 16.00
CA GLU A 746 18.21 -6.39 17.30
C GLU A 746 18.48 -4.87 17.32
N ALA A 747 17.48 -4.09 16.93
CA ALA A 747 17.47 -2.62 16.89
C ALA A 747 16.73 -2.04 18.11
N LEU A 748 17.03 -2.57 19.30
CA LEU A 748 16.45 -2.12 20.57
C LEU A 748 17.09 -0.81 21.04
N GLY A 749 16.45 -0.07 21.95
CA GLY A 749 17.03 1.14 22.54
C GLY A 749 16.48 2.43 21.92
N VAL A 750 17.38 3.35 21.56
CA VAL A 750 17.02 4.62 20.91
C VAL A 750 16.40 4.43 19.52
N SER A 751 15.51 5.34 19.10
CA SER A 751 14.84 5.30 17.79
C SER A 751 15.79 5.20 16.60
N ASP A 752 16.96 5.83 16.71
CA ASP A 752 17.96 5.88 15.64
C ASP A 752 18.51 4.50 15.27
N ASN A 753 18.42 3.53 16.19
CA ASN A 753 18.76 2.14 15.89
C ASN A 753 17.81 1.56 14.84
N GLU A 754 16.50 1.73 15.00
CA GLU A 754 15.55 1.25 14.00
C GLU A 754 15.72 2.00 12.67
N VAL A 755 15.96 3.31 12.70
CA VAL A 755 16.24 4.10 11.49
C VAL A 755 17.49 3.58 10.78
N PHE A 756 18.54 3.23 11.52
CA PHE A 756 19.76 2.65 10.95
C PHE A 756 19.50 1.27 10.32
N ALA A 757 18.75 0.40 10.98
CA ALA A 757 18.38 -0.91 10.44
C ALA A 757 17.54 -0.78 9.15
N ARG A 758 16.54 0.13 9.15
CA ARG A 758 15.75 0.44 7.95
C ARG A 758 16.61 1.03 6.83
N ALA A 759 17.56 1.93 7.16
CA ALA A 759 18.47 2.51 6.18
C ALA A 759 19.42 1.46 5.56
N TRP A 760 19.90 0.51 6.36
CA TRP A 760 20.70 -0.62 5.88
C TRP A 760 19.90 -1.50 4.91
N CYS A 761 18.67 -1.84 5.26
CA CYS A 761 17.73 -2.54 4.38
C CYS A 761 17.54 -1.81 3.03
N ALA A 762 17.29 -0.50 3.07
CA ALA A 762 17.16 0.34 1.88
C ALA A 762 18.45 0.48 1.05
N HIS A 763 19.62 0.33 1.68
CA HIS A 763 20.92 0.31 1.00
C HIS A 763 21.12 -0.96 0.20
N HIS A 764 20.73 -2.10 0.77
CA HIS A 764 20.94 -3.43 0.21
C HIS A 764 19.76 -3.97 -0.60
N GLY A 765 18.61 -3.29 -0.57
CA GLY A 765 17.40 -3.68 -1.32
C GLY A 765 16.62 -4.82 -0.67
N LEU A 766 16.67 -4.91 0.67
CA LEU A 766 16.00 -5.95 1.44
C LEU A 766 14.80 -5.36 2.18
N SER A 767 13.58 -5.82 1.88
CA SER A 767 12.43 -5.58 2.75
C SER A 767 12.62 -6.24 4.11
N ALA A 768 11.86 -5.81 5.11
CA ALA A 768 11.95 -6.37 6.47
C ALA A 768 10.61 -6.40 7.18
N ILE A 769 10.41 -7.43 8.02
CA ILE A 769 9.36 -7.43 9.04
C ILE A 769 9.85 -6.55 10.20
N VAL A 770 9.05 -5.57 10.62
CA VAL A 770 9.34 -4.69 11.76
C VAL A 770 8.47 -5.14 12.93
N ALA A 771 9.09 -5.74 13.95
CA ALA A 771 8.40 -6.27 15.10
C ALA A 771 8.71 -5.45 16.36
N ASN A 772 7.69 -4.80 16.92
CA ASN A 772 7.79 -4.26 18.27
C ASN A 772 7.77 -5.41 19.27
N ILE A 773 8.86 -5.63 19.99
CA ILE A 773 9.01 -6.77 20.89
C ILE A 773 7.96 -6.79 22.02
N LYS A 774 7.31 -5.65 22.30
CA LYS A 774 6.23 -5.53 23.30
C LYS A 774 4.89 -6.12 22.80
N GLU A 775 4.71 -6.22 21.48
CA GLU A 775 3.49 -6.72 20.82
C GLU A 775 3.70 -8.05 20.08
N THR A 776 4.88 -8.26 19.48
CA THR A 776 5.20 -9.44 18.67
C THR A 776 6.50 -10.07 19.16
N CYS A 777 6.46 -11.35 19.53
CA CYS A 777 7.67 -12.07 19.93
C CYS A 777 8.55 -12.44 18.73
N MET A 778 9.84 -12.67 19.00
CA MET A 778 10.84 -12.95 17.96
C MET A 778 10.48 -14.17 17.10
N ALA A 779 9.98 -15.25 17.69
CA ALA A 779 9.54 -16.44 16.95
C ALA A 779 8.42 -16.13 15.94
N CYS A 780 7.41 -15.36 16.36
CA CYS A 780 6.31 -14.95 15.49
C CYS A 780 6.80 -14.04 14.36
N ALA A 781 7.71 -13.11 14.65
CA ALA A 781 8.27 -12.22 13.64
C ALA A 781 9.09 -12.99 12.58
N ILE A 782 9.87 -14.01 13.01
CA ILE A 782 10.62 -14.88 12.10
C ILE A 782 9.65 -15.69 11.20
N ARG A 783 8.63 -16.33 11.77
CA ARG A 783 7.63 -17.06 10.98
C ARG A 783 6.87 -16.15 10.01
N GLU A 784 6.53 -14.93 10.43
CA GLU A 784 5.91 -13.94 9.55
C GLU A 784 6.84 -13.52 8.40
N ALA A 785 8.15 -13.41 8.65
CA ALA A 785 9.13 -13.14 7.59
C ALA A 785 9.19 -14.29 6.57
N TYR A 786 9.19 -15.54 7.05
CA TYR A 786 9.06 -16.71 6.19
C TYR A 786 7.78 -16.68 5.38
N ALA A 787 6.63 -16.40 6.01
CA ALA A 787 5.32 -16.28 5.34
C ALA A 787 5.30 -15.15 4.28
N ALA A 788 5.95 -14.03 4.55
CA ALA A 788 6.08 -12.90 3.64
C ALA A 788 7.13 -13.10 2.53
N CYS A 789 7.93 -14.18 2.60
CA CYS A 789 9.13 -14.40 1.75
C CYS A 789 10.16 -13.27 1.87
N VAL A 790 10.37 -12.79 3.10
CA VAL A 790 11.30 -11.71 3.44
C VAL A 790 12.43 -12.25 4.30
N ALA A 791 13.68 -11.84 4.03
CA ALA A 791 14.88 -12.42 4.64
C ALA A 791 15.40 -11.64 5.87
N VAL A 792 14.67 -10.61 6.32
CA VAL A 792 15.10 -9.72 7.41
C VAL A 792 13.93 -9.45 8.36
N VAL A 793 14.21 -9.49 9.65
CA VAL A 793 13.36 -9.04 10.75
C VAL A 793 14.11 -7.95 11.52
N ILE A 794 13.46 -6.84 11.79
CA ILE A 794 13.95 -5.76 12.65
C ILE A 794 13.16 -5.83 13.96
N LEU A 795 13.83 -6.13 15.06
CA LEU A 795 13.26 -6.13 16.40
C LEU A 795 13.49 -4.75 17.03
N THR A 796 12.41 -4.09 17.46
CA THR A 796 12.42 -2.72 18.00
C THR A 796 11.56 -2.63 19.28
N GLU A 797 11.73 -1.55 20.04
CA GLU A 797 10.85 -1.21 21.17
C GLU A 797 9.75 -0.19 20.81
N GLY A 798 9.74 0.28 19.55
CA GLY A 798 8.81 1.29 19.03
C GLY A 798 9.15 2.74 19.42
N GLY A 799 10.42 3.01 19.75
CA GLY A 799 10.89 4.28 20.33
C GLY A 799 10.50 4.43 21.80
N LYS A 800 11.32 5.11 22.63
CA LYS A 800 10.95 5.40 24.03
C LYS A 800 10.09 6.68 24.07
N GLU A 801 8.99 6.70 24.84
CA GLU A 801 8.19 7.92 25.06
C GLU A 801 9.00 9.06 25.70
N ARG A 802 10.12 8.71 26.35
CA ARG A 802 11.07 9.63 27.00
C ARG A 802 12.50 9.35 26.55
N GLU A 803 12.75 9.37 25.25
CA GLU A 803 14.12 9.69 24.80
C GLU A 803 14.37 11.13 25.24
N SER A 804 15.38 11.40 26.05
CA SER A 804 15.84 12.77 26.36
C SER A 804 17.09 13.05 25.53
N ASP A 805 17.26 14.29 25.08
CA ASP A 805 18.47 14.74 24.38
C ASP A 805 19.62 14.97 25.38
N GLU A 806 19.87 14.03 26.27
CA GLU A 806 21.08 14.07 27.09
C GLU A 806 22.26 13.62 26.23
N GLY A 807 23.02 14.59 25.70
CA GLY A 807 24.29 14.32 25.04
C GLY A 807 24.58 15.06 23.73
N ILE A 808 23.70 15.96 23.28
CA ILE A 808 24.10 16.96 22.27
C ILE A 808 24.78 18.09 23.04
N PRO A 809 26.10 18.34 22.91
CA PRO A 809 26.70 19.52 23.52
C PRO A 809 25.99 20.75 22.95
N ASP A 810 25.41 21.56 23.82
CA ASP A 810 24.77 22.83 23.47
C ASP A 810 25.69 23.62 22.53
N ILE A 811 25.24 23.79 21.28
CA ILE A 811 25.86 24.76 20.38
C ILE A 811 25.42 26.12 20.92
N PRO A 812 26.35 26.98 21.40
CA PRO A 812 25.96 28.24 22.00
C PRO A 812 25.23 29.11 20.98
N GLU A 813 24.03 29.57 21.35
CA GLU A 813 23.21 30.55 20.63
C GLU A 813 23.96 31.88 20.49
N TYR A 814 24.88 31.98 19.53
CA TYR A 814 25.29 33.24 18.90
C TYR A 814 25.83 32.93 17.50
N MET A 815 24.96 32.90 16.49
CA MET A 815 25.23 33.34 15.11
C MET A 815 23.96 33.44 14.28
#